data_AF-A0A2E1N7P3-F1
#
_entry.id   AF-A0A2E1N7P3-F1
#
_cell.length_a   1.000
_cell.length_b   1.000
_cell.length_c   1.000
_cell.angle_alpha   90.00
_cell.angle_beta   90.00
_cell.angle_gamma   90.00
#
_symmetry.space_group_name_H-M   'P 1'
#
loop_
_entity.id
_entity.type
_entity.pdbx_description
1 polymer ?
#
loop_
_entity_poly.entity_id
_entity_poly.type
_entity_poly.pdbx_seq_one_letter_code
_entity_poly.pdbx_strand_id
1 'polypeptide(L)'
;MTEGDNKLTPDTFAPAGAPDAREELAATAFEPLSQASQKKARVSPAQIAIGSSGLVLTALLFFLLTARSLTLNIDTEVEPDFSLSGLNWAFGERLLVRPGEYELSVFAEGYRPYQQTITVSDADTQQLDIRLAPLPGTVTINTEPADANITIDDLSLGTAPLGDLVLEAGNYDMTATRDRYQRWQGTIEVVGRNQSQTIDVALVPDWAQVRFSTTPQIVTASIDGDAAEITPDGISVLSGEHELTLSAPGFVPAQVPLTIVAGVDEDLGEITLTPADATLTLNSRPAGAGVSVDGTFAGLTPLVLPLSPGRSHTIGVSKAGYRSSEQDVTLSRGEAAARTIILDPELGEVRFAIEPAEATVLINGQSAGSGSGSQTLSLPAVQQRIEVKLEGYASFETQILPKPGLPQRVSVTLLTEAAARKAAMTSTLTTPLGQTLVLVDPSLETQNPFTMGASRRDPGRRANEVEHPVELRRAFYIASTETTNAQFRQFEATHDSGLIESYSLDRDHQPVAGISWQQAASFCNWLSALEGLPPFYRENQGIIIGFNPSSTGYRLPTEAEWAFSARVDGESLRRFAWGDDFPPTQVVTNVADNTSALVTGRILNGYTDQFVVSAPVGSFPPNHRGLHDMGGNVAEWVHDGYRIPSANAELAIDPLGEQRGDNYTIRGGSWALSRLSELRLTFRDYGERGRDDLGFRIARYAE
;
A
#
# COMPACT_ATOMS: atom_id res chain seq x y z
N MET A 1 -57.04 -8.32 -12.56
CA MET A 1 -58.36 -8.70 -12.01
C MET A 1 -59.31 -8.82 -13.19
N THR A 2 -59.77 -10.01 -13.57
CA THR A 2 -59.57 -11.35 -12.96
C THR A 2 -59.44 -12.44 -14.03
N GLU A 3 -58.67 -13.49 -13.74
CA GLU A 3 -58.66 -14.78 -14.46
C GLU A 3 -60.02 -15.52 -14.36
N GLY A 4 -60.31 -16.62 -15.07
CA GLY A 4 -59.54 -17.44 -16.02
C GLY A 4 -59.78 -18.95 -15.74
N ASP A 5 -59.99 -19.79 -16.76
CA ASP A 5 -60.83 -21.01 -16.59
C ASP A 5 -60.30 -22.33 -17.22
N ASN A 6 -60.46 -23.43 -16.45
CA ASN A 6 -60.75 -24.84 -16.83
C ASN A 6 -59.84 -25.76 -17.73
N LYS A 7 -59.72 -27.03 -17.27
CA LYS A 7 -59.83 -28.34 -18.01
C LYS A 7 -58.71 -28.80 -18.97
N LEU A 8 -58.54 -30.10 -19.33
CA LEU A 8 -58.85 -31.45 -18.77
C LEU A 8 -57.99 -32.54 -19.50
N THR A 9 -58.03 -33.82 -19.06
CA THR A 9 -57.26 -34.98 -19.62
C THR A 9 -58.14 -36.18 -20.06
N PRO A 10 -57.71 -37.09 -20.98
CA PRO A 10 -58.51 -38.27 -21.42
C PRO A 10 -57.80 -39.67 -21.54
N ASP A 11 -58.59 -40.71 -21.90
CA ASP A 11 -58.42 -42.18 -21.71
C ASP A 11 -59.18 -43.03 -22.81
N THR A 12 -59.11 -44.37 -23.07
CA THR A 12 -58.23 -45.56 -22.78
C THR A 12 -58.60 -46.83 -23.65
N PHE A 13 -57.68 -47.85 -23.74
CA PHE A 13 -57.88 -49.35 -23.84
C PHE A 13 -58.67 -50.12 -25.00
N ALA A 14 -58.01 -51.13 -25.63
CA ALA A 14 -58.38 -52.60 -25.77
C ALA A 14 -59.35 -53.22 -26.90
N PRO A 15 -59.90 -54.50 -26.91
CA PRO A 15 -59.76 -55.52 -28.04
C PRO A 15 -60.90 -56.61 -28.44
N ALA A 16 -60.70 -57.44 -29.52
CA ALA A 16 -61.13 -58.89 -29.89
C ALA A 16 -62.61 -59.49 -30.13
N GLY A 17 -62.85 -60.56 -30.98
CA GLY A 17 -64.13 -61.41 -31.19
C GLY A 17 -64.29 -62.49 -32.40
N ALA A 18 -65.32 -63.43 -32.48
CA ALA A 18 -65.65 -64.57 -33.51
C ALA A 18 -67.16 -65.18 -33.44
N PRO A 19 -67.75 -66.36 -33.99
CA PRO A 19 -67.49 -67.54 -34.96
C PRO A 19 -68.72 -68.21 -35.84
N ASP A 20 -68.74 -69.55 -36.22
CA ASP A 20 -69.85 -70.59 -36.62
C ASP A 20 -70.20 -71.25 -38.08
N ALA A 21 -71.10 -72.31 -38.28
CA ALA A 21 -71.19 -73.32 -39.48
C ALA A 21 -72.51 -74.22 -39.93
N ARG A 22 -72.69 -74.90 -41.16
CA ARG A 22 -73.38 -76.27 -41.60
C ARG A 22 -74.12 -76.65 -43.03
N GLU A 23 -74.18 -77.99 -43.46
CA GLU A 23 -75.14 -78.97 -44.26
C GLU A 23 -75.40 -79.25 -45.86
N GLU A 24 -76.21 -80.31 -46.35
CA GLU A 24 -76.26 -81.10 -47.71
C GLU A 24 -77.65 -81.31 -48.56
N LEU A 25 -78.08 -82.17 -49.61
CA LEU A 25 -77.81 -83.38 -50.56
C LEU A 25 -78.86 -83.49 -51.84
N ALA A 26 -79.24 -84.43 -52.84
CA ALA A 26 -79.12 -85.85 -53.48
C ALA A 26 -79.81 -86.12 -54.95
N ALA A 27 -79.80 -87.31 -55.72
CA ALA A 27 -80.41 -87.60 -57.14
C ALA A 27 -80.64 -89.10 -57.79
N THR A 28 -81.20 -89.34 -59.07
CA THR A 28 -81.48 -90.68 -59.88
C THR A 28 -81.80 -90.56 -61.48
N ALA A 29 -82.15 -91.43 -62.55
CA ALA A 29 -82.64 -92.85 -62.98
C ALA A 29 -82.46 -93.33 -64.56
N PHE A 30 -83.14 -94.39 -65.20
CA PHE A 30 -82.86 -95.08 -66.59
C PHE A 30 -83.99 -95.97 -67.38
N GLU A 31 -83.91 -96.42 -68.72
CA GLU A 31 -84.59 -97.62 -69.50
C GLU A 31 -84.32 -97.90 -71.12
N PRO A 32 -84.68 -99.05 -71.87
CA PRO A 32 -84.34 -99.48 -73.33
C PRO A 32 -85.33 -100.28 -74.38
N LEU A 33 -84.95 -100.69 -75.67
CA LEU A 33 -85.65 -101.65 -76.71
C LEU A 33 -84.76 -102.34 -77.88
N SER A 34 -85.16 -102.57 -79.18
CA SER A 34 -84.65 -103.65 -80.15
C SER A 34 -83.87 -103.37 -81.51
N GLN A 35 -83.06 -104.36 -81.97
CA GLN A 35 -82.50 -104.74 -83.33
C GLN A 35 -81.80 -103.73 -84.30
N ALA A 36 -80.47 -103.89 -84.54
CA ALA A 36 -79.73 -103.43 -85.75
C ALA A 36 -78.32 -104.09 -85.88
N SER A 37 -77.63 -103.96 -87.03
CA SER A 37 -76.24 -104.46 -87.25
C SER A 37 -75.27 -103.34 -87.64
N GLN A 38 -74.13 -103.21 -86.94
CA GLN A 38 -73.10 -102.19 -87.21
C GLN A 38 -71.66 -102.72 -86.98
N LYS A 39 -70.69 -102.16 -87.72
CA LYS A 39 -69.28 -102.58 -87.75
C LYS A 39 -68.45 -101.90 -86.66
N LYS A 40 -67.54 -102.63 -86.00
CA LYS A 40 -66.44 -102.02 -85.24
C LYS A 40 -65.38 -101.45 -86.19
N ALA A 41 -65.08 -100.15 -86.09
CA ALA A 41 -63.94 -99.55 -86.76
C ALA A 41 -62.63 -99.88 -86.00
N ARG A 42 -61.55 -100.18 -86.73
CA ARG A 42 -60.18 -100.21 -86.19
C ARG A 42 -59.49 -98.89 -86.54
N VAL A 43 -59.07 -98.15 -85.52
CA VAL A 43 -58.16 -97.00 -85.66
C VAL A 43 -56.76 -97.51 -86.01
N SER A 44 -56.06 -96.87 -86.94
CA SER A 44 -54.72 -97.28 -87.36
C SER A 44 -53.61 -96.65 -86.48
N PRO A 45 -52.41 -97.25 -86.39
CA PRO A 45 -51.28 -96.63 -85.69
C PRO A 45 -50.91 -95.25 -86.25
N ALA A 46 -51.11 -95.02 -87.55
CA ALA A 46 -50.91 -93.71 -88.17
C ALA A 46 -51.89 -92.65 -87.63
N GLN A 47 -53.15 -93.03 -87.33
CA GLN A 47 -54.11 -92.10 -86.72
C GLN A 47 -53.76 -91.79 -85.25
N ILE A 48 -53.15 -92.73 -84.52
CA ILE A 48 -52.61 -92.46 -83.18
C ILE A 48 -51.39 -91.54 -83.27
N ALA A 49 -50.46 -91.80 -84.21
CA ALA A 49 -49.28 -90.96 -84.42
C ALA A 49 -49.64 -89.54 -84.90
N ILE A 50 -50.62 -89.39 -85.80
CA ILE A 50 -51.14 -88.07 -86.20
C ILE A 50 -51.86 -87.39 -85.03
N GLY A 51 -52.59 -88.16 -84.21
CA GLY A 51 -53.24 -87.64 -83.00
C GLY A 51 -52.23 -87.14 -81.96
N SER A 52 -51.18 -87.91 -81.66
CA SER A 52 -50.14 -87.51 -80.70
C SER A 52 -49.22 -86.42 -81.24
N SER A 53 -48.81 -86.47 -82.52
CA SER A 53 -48.10 -85.35 -83.16
C SER A 53 -48.96 -84.09 -83.19
N GLY A 54 -50.26 -84.21 -83.48
CA GLY A 54 -51.21 -83.10 -83.42
C GLY A 54 -51.31 -82.50 -82.02
N LEU A 55 -51.44 -83.33 -80.98
CA LEU A 55 -51.55 -82.89 -79.59
C LEU A 55 -50.23 -82.27 -79.09
N VAL A 56 -49.07 -82.83 -79.44
CA VAL A 56 -47.75 -82.23 -79.17
C VAL A 56 -47.57 -80.91 -79.93
N LEU A 57 -47.98 -80.83 -81.20
CA LEU A 57 -47.91 -79.59 -81.99
C LEU A 57 -48.88 -78.53 -81.47
N THR A 58 -50.06 -78.91 -80.97
CA THR A 58 -51.00 -78.00 -80.28
C THR A 58 -50.46 -77.55 -78.93
N ALA A 59 -49.82 -78.42 -78.16
CA ALA A 59 -49.16 -78.04 -76.90
C ALA A 59 -47.94 -77.13 -77.14
N LEU A 60 -47.17 -77.36 -78.20
CA LEU A 60 -46.07 -76.51 -78.63
C LEU A 60 -46.58 -75.14 -79.13
N LEU A 61 -47.63 -75.12 -79.96
CA LEU A 61 -48.28 -73.86 -80.35
C LEU A 61 -48.82 -73.13 -79.12
N PHE A 62 -49.48 -73.82 -78.20
CA PHE A 62 -50.01 -73.22 -76.99
C PHE A 62 -48.90 -72.63 -76.11
N PHE A 63 -47.77 -73.32 -75.95
CA PHE A 63 -46.59 -72.76 -75.29
C PHE A 63 -46.06 -71.52 -76.03
N LEU A 64 -45.81 -71.61 -77.34
CA LEU A 64 -45.27 -70.49 -78.12
C LEU A 64 -46.24 -69.29 -78.25
N LEU A 65 -47.55 -69.50 -78.11
CA LEU A 65 -48.58 -68.46 -78.11
C LEU A 65 -48.91 -67.92 -76.70
N THR A 66 -48.39 -68.53 -75.62
CA THR A 66 -48.60 -68.08 -74.22
C THR A 66 -47.30 -67.81 -73.46
N ALA A 67 -46.14 -68.06 -74.06
CA ALA A 67 -44.84 -67.68 -73.53
C ALA A 67 -44.59 -66.18 -73.72
N ARG A 68 -43.92 -65.60 -72.73
CA ARG A 68 -43.43 -64.23 -72.67
C ARG A 68 -41.91 -64.23 -72.82
N SER A 69 -41.35 -63.10 -73.25
CA SER A 69 -39.90 -62.94 -73.41
C SER A 69 -39.28 -62.44 -72.11
N LEU A 70 -38.42 -63.25 -71.47
CA LEU A 70 -37.60 -62.84 -70.33
C LEU A 70 -36.14 -62.64 -70.78
N THR A 71 -35.56 -61.48 -70.49
CA THR A 71 -34.11 -61.23 -70.63
C THR A 71 -33.47 -61.10 -69.25
N LEU A 72 -32.33 -61.76 -69.06
CA LEU A 72 -31.52 -61.69 -67.84
C LEU A 72 -30.28 -60.86 -68.15
N ASN A 73 -30.14 -59.71 -67.50
CA ASN A 73 -28.93 -58.89 -67.55
C ASN A 73 -28.09 -59.21 -66.33
N ILE A 74 -26.97 -59.91 -66.51
CA ILE A 74 -26.09 -60.29 -65.39
C ILE A 74 -24.82 -59.42 -65.46
N ASP A 75 -24.59 -58.65 -64.40
CA ASP A 75 -23.55 -57.62 -64.31
C ASP A 75 -22.24 -58.25 -63.74
N THR A 76 -21.48 -58.91 -64.62
CA THR A 76 -20.24 -59.64 -64.28
C THR A 76 -19.14 -59.44 -65.32
N GLU A 77 -17.87 -59.41 -64.88
CA GLU A 77 -16.70 -59.33 -65.80
C GLU A 77 -16.35 -60.67 -66.48
N VAL A 78 -16.94 -61.78 -66.03
CA VAL A 78 -16.80 -63.11 -66.64
C VAL A 78 -18.16 -63.62 -67.09
N GLU A 79 -18.18 -64.50 -68.09
CA GLU A 79 -19.40 -65.06 -68.67
C GLU A 79 -20.16 -65.92 -67.64
N PRO A 80 -21.42 -65.58 -67.29
CA PRO A 80 -22.14 -66.20 -66.19
C PRO A 80 -22.97 -67.40 -66.64
N ASP A 81 -22.90 -68.49 -65.87
CA ASP A 81 -23.73 -69.67 -66.04
C ASP A 81 -25.05 -69.47 -65.28
N PHE A 82 -26.19 -69.81 -65.88
CA PHE A 82 -27.49 -69.69 -65.20
C PHE A 82 -28.43 -70.85 -65.49
N SER A 83 -29.35 -71.10 -64.55
CA SER A 83 -30.41 -72.09 -64.69
C SER A 83 -31.73 -71.54 -64.17
N LEU A 84 -32.78 -71.70 -64.98
CA LEU A 84 -34.15 -71.33 -64.64
C LEU A 84 -34.99 -72.61 -64.57
N SER A 85 -35.80 -72.76 -63.53
CA SER A 85 -36.65 -73.96 -63.36
C SER A 85 -37.81 -74.02 -64.36
N GLY A 86 -38.61 -75.10 -64.28
CA GLY A 86 -39.79 -75.30 -65.14
C GLY A 86 -39.47 -75.47 -66.63
N LEU A 87 -40.47 -75.25 -67.49
CA LEU A 87 -40.31 -75.29 -68.95
C LEU A 87 -40.03 -73.87 -69.48
N ASN A 88 -38.81 -73.65 -69.94
CA ASN A 88 -38.34 -72.46 -70.64
C ASN A 88 -37.61 -72.86 -71.95
N TRP A 89 -37.45 -71.93 -72.89
CA TRP A 89 -36.76 -72.16 -74.17
C TRP A 89 -35.92 -70.93 -74.54
N ALA A 90 -34.60 -71.09 -74.68
CA ALA A 90 -33.70 -70.00 -75.08
C ALA A 90 -33.78 -69.70 -76.60
N PHE A 91 -33.98 -68.43 -76.95
CA PHE A 91 -34.07 -67.91 -78.31
C PHE A 91 -33.16 -66.67 -78.45
N GLY A 92 -31.87 -66.90 -78.58
CA GLY A 92 -30.84 -65.86 -78.37
C GLY A 92 -30.80 -65.43 -76.91
N GLU A 93 -30.60 -64.13 -76.65
CA GLU A 93 -30.54 -63.48 -75.33
C GLU A 93 -31.90 -63.41 -74.59
N ARG A 94 -32.88 -64.24 -74.99
CA ARG A 94 -34.26 -64.22 -74.52
C ARG A 94 -34.74 -65.63 -74.20
N LEU A 95 -35.23 -65.82 -72.99
CA LEU A 95 -35.92 -67.01 -72.56
C LEU A 95 -37.41 -66.85 -72.87
N LEU A 96 -37.98 -67.76 -73.65
CA LEU A 96 -39.43 -67.91 -73.77
C LEU A 96 -39.94 -68.71 -72.58
N VAL A 97 -40.69 -68.05 -71.70
CA VAL A 97 -41.19 -68.58 -70.43
C VAL A 97 -42.65 -68.19 -70.27
N ARG A 98 -43.53 -69.08 -69.81
CA ARG A 98 -44.94 -68.69 -69.56
C ARG A 98 -45.05 -67.86 -68.28
N PRO A 99 -46.15 -67.11 -68.07
CA PRO A 99 -46.43 -66.47 -66.78
C PRO A 99 -46.46 -67.50 -65.64
N GLY A 100 -45.83 -67.18 -64.51
CA GLY A 100 -45.70 -68.08 -63.35
C GLY A 100 -44.51 -67.75 -62.44
N GLU A 101 -44.37 -68.52 -61.37
CA GLU A 101 -43.23 -68.49 -60.43
C GLU A 101 -42.12 -69.44 -60.92
N TYR A 102 -40.88 -68.97 -60.92
CA TYR A 102 -39.71 -69.71 -61.39
C TYR A 102 -38.51 -69.51 -60.47
N GLU A 103 -37.71 -70.55 -60.26
CA GLU A 103 -36.48 -70.45 -59.47
C GLU A 103 -35.30 -70.19 -60.43
N LEU A 104 -34.57 -69.10 -60.20
CA LEU A 104 -33.41 -68.71 -60.99
C LEU A 104 -32.15 -68.80 -60.13
N SER A 105 -31.19 -69.59 -60.57
CA SER A 105 -29.84 -69.68 -60.01
C SER A 105 -28.81 -69.18 -61.03
N VAL A 106 -27.91 -68.29 -60.61
CA VAL A 106 -26.85 -67.68 -61.42
C VAL A 106 -25.50 -67.85 -60.71
N PHE A 107 -24.47 -68.22 -61.46
CA PHE A 107 -23.11 -68.45 -61.00
C PHE A 107 -22.09 -67.80 -61.95
N ALA A 108 -21.04 -67.20 -61.39
CA ALA A 108 -19.90 -66.69 -62.15
C ALA A 108 -18.61 -66.87 -61.35
N GLU A 109 -17.49 -67.16 -62.02
CA GLU A 109 -16.21 -67.39 -61.35
C GLU A 109 -15.72 -66.11 -60.65
N GLY A 110 -15.29 -66.25 -59.38
CA GLY A 110 -14.90 -65.11 -58.53
C GLY A 110 -16.07 -64.36 -57.88
N TYR A 111 -17.32 -64.77 -58.11
CA TYR A 111 -18.51 -64.15 -57.50
C TYR A 111 -19.27 -65.14 -56.59
N ARG A 112 -20.10 -64.60 -55.70
CA ARG A 112 -21.02 -65.38 -54.85
C ARG A 112 -22.21 -65.88 -55.71
N PRO A 113 -22.65 -67.14 -55.56
CA PRO A 113 -23.82 -67.64 -56.27
C PRO A 113 -25.09 -66.88 -55.84
N TYR A 114 -25.94 -66.57 -56.81
CA TYR A 114 -27.23 -65.92 -56.61
C TYR A 114 -28.34 -66.93 -56.90
N GLN A 115 -29.35 -67.02 -56.01
CA GLN A 115 -30.48 -67.92 -56.15
C GLN A 115 -31.74 -67.25 -55.61
N GLN A 116 -32.76 -67.05 -56.45
CA GLN A 116 -33.98 -66.35 -56.08
C GLN A 116 -35.19 -66.83 -56.91
N THR A 117 -36.37 -66.88 -56.29
CA THR A 117 -37.64 -67.06 -57.00
C THR A 117 -38.05 -65.76 -57.69
N ILE A 118 -38.36 -65.84 -58.98
CA ILE A 118 -38.77 -64.72 -59.83
C ILE A 118 -40.16 -64.99 -60.42
N THR A 119 -40.99 -63.95 -60.48
CA THR A 119 -42.31 -64.01 -61.11
C THR A 119 -42.21 -63.54 -62.57
N VAL A 120 -42.49 -64.44 -63.52
CA VAL A 120 -42.74 -64.05 -64.92
C VAL A 120 -44.20 -63.59 -65.01
N SER A 121 -44.39 -62.33 -65.41
CA SER A 121 -45.71 -61.71 -65.53
C SER A 121 -46.37 -61.99 -66.87
N ASP A 122 -47.60 -61.47 -67.05
CA ASP A 122 -48.31 -61.50 -68.33
C ASP A 122 -47.83 -60.46 -69.36
N ALA A 123 -46.74 -59.72 -69.09
CA ALA A 123 -46.18 -58.75 -70.01
C ALA A 123 -45.52 -59.43 -71.23
N ASP A 124 -45.63 -58.85 -72.42
CA ASP A 124 -45.03 -59.43 -73.65
C ASP A 124 -43.50 -59.54 -73.58
N THR A 125 -42.84 -58.67 -72.81
CA THR A 125 -41.41 -58.74 -72.51
C THR A 125 -41.13 -58.24 -71.09
N GLN A 126 -40.23 -58.92 -70.39
CA GLN A 126 -39.76 -58.60 -69.04
C GLN A 126 -38.23 -58.69 -69.00
N GLN A 127 -37.59 -57.84 -68.22
CA GLN A 127 -36.14 -57.78 -68.05
C GLN A 127 -35.82 -57.85 -66.56
N LEU A 128 -34.74 -58.54 -66.20
CA LEU A 128 -34.27 -58.66 -64.82
C LEU A 128 -32.76 -58.39 -64.78
N ASP A 129 -32.37 -57.29 -64.14
CA ASP A 129 -30.96 -56.94 -63.90
C ASP A 129 -30.48 -57.58 -62.59
N ILE A 130 -29.36 -58.32 -62.65
CA ILE A 130 -28.82 -59.16 -61.58
C ILE A 130 -27.36 -58.76 -61.35
N ARG A 131 -27.04 -58.35 -60.13
CA ARG A 131 -25.66 -58.04 -59.70
C ARG A 131 -25.17 -59.13 -58.76
N LEU A 132 -24.12 -59.84 -59.14
CA LEU A 132 -23.47 -60.78 -58.24
C LEU A 132 -22.49 -60.02 -57.34
N ALA A 133 -22.50 -60.31 -56.04
CA ALA A 133 -21.46 -59.82 -55.14
C ALA A 133 -20.15 -60.57 -55.43
N PRO A 134 -19.02 -59.89 -55.67
CA PRO A 134 -17.73 -60.56 -55.78
C PRO A 134 -17.37 -61.29 -54.47
N LEU A 135 -16.45 -62.26 -54.58
CA LEU A 135 -15.78 -62.84 -53.43
C LEU A 135 -14.72 -61.85 -52.88
N PRO A 136 -14.27 -62.02 -51.62
CA PRO A 136 -13.11 -61.32 -51.10
C PRO A 136 -11.85 -61.45 -51.98
N GLY A 137 -10.93 -60.50 -51.83
CA GLY A 137 -9.58 -60.55 -52.39
C GLY A 137 -8.53 -60.63 -51.28
N THR A 138 -7.29 -60.94 -51.65
CA THR A 138 -6.17 -61.06 -50.72
C THR A 138 -5.20 -59.89 -50.90
N VAL A 139 -4.91 -59.15 -49.84
CA VAL A 139 -4.08 -57.94 -49.88
C VAL A 139 -2.78 -58.16 -49.09
N THR A 140 -1.66 -57.75 -49.67
CA THR A 140 -0.38 -57.59 -48.97
C THR A 140 -0.02 -56.11 -48.92
N ILE A 141 0.37 -55.61 -47.74
CA ILE A 141 0.69 -54.20 -47.52
C ILE A 141 2.13 -54.10 -47.01
N ASN A 142 3.00 -53.42 -47.76
CA ASN A 142 4.39 -53.16 -47.39
C ASN A 142 4.61 -51.66 -47.16
N THR A 143 5.60 -51.30 -46.35
CA THR A 143 6.04 -49.91 -46.23
C THR A 143 7.56 -49.77 -46.40
N GLU A 144 7.98 -48.61 -46.90
CA GLU A 144 9.39 -48.19 -46.92
C GLU A 144 9.55 -46.88 -46.11
N PRO A 145 10.27 -46.88 -44.97
CA PRO A 145 10.77 -48.05 -44.25
C PRO A 145 9.64 -48.97 -43.75
N ALA A 146 10.00 -50.20 -43.35
CA ALA A 146 9.08 -51.21 -42.80
C ALA A 146 8.45 -50.77 -41.45
N ASP A 147 7.86 -51.70 -40.72
CA ASP A 147 7.39 -51.56 -39.32
C ASP A 147 6.36 -50.43 -39.07
N ALA A 148 5.80 -49.80 -40.10
CA ALA A 148 4.80 -48.75 -39.94
C ALA A 148 3.46 -49.37 -39.52
N ASN A 149 2.78 -48.75 -38.56
CA ASN A 149 1.45 -49.16 -38.13
C ASN A 149 0.43 -48.83 -39.21
N ILE A 150 -0.33 -49.82 -39.66
CA ILE A 150 -1.37 -49.71 -40.68
C ILE A 150 -2.74 -49.69 -40.01
N THR A 151 -3.59 -48.75 -40.44
CA THR A 151 -5.04 -48.76 -40.18
C THR A 151 -5.80 -48.85 -41.50
N ILE A 152 -6.92 -49.55 -41.52
CA ILE A 152 -7.90 -49.57 -42.61
C ILE A 152 -9.27 -49.27 -42.01
N ASP A 153 -9.98 -48.26 -42.51
CA ASP A 153 -11.30 -47.82 -42.00
C ASP A 153 -11.31 -47.68 -40.46
N ASP A 154 -10.32 -46.94 -39.94
CA ASP A 154 -9.99 -46.76 -38.51
C ASP A 154 -9.65 -48.05 -37.70
N LEU A 155 -9.73 -49.24 -38.29
CA LEU A 155 -9.29 -50.49 -37.67
C LEU A 155 -7.76 -50.65 -37.78
N SER A 156 -7.07 -50.71 -36.64
CA SER A 156 -5.63 -50.99 -36.59
C SER A 156 -5.35 -52.47 -36.90
N LEU A 157 -4.48 -52.72 -37.88
CA LEU A 157 -4.09 -54.06 -38.34
C LEU A 157 -2.69 -54.49 -37.86
N GLY A 158 -1.93 -53.57 -37.26
CA GLY A 158 -0.56 -53.80 -36.80
C GLY A 158 0.51 -53.25 -37.77
N THR A 159 1.74 -53.72 -37.62
CA THR A 159 2.92 -53.19 -38.34
C THR A 159 3.17 -53.91 -39.66
N ALA A 160 3.43 -53.16 -40.74
CA ALA A 160 3.83 -53.69 -42.03
C ALA A 160 5.22 -54.39 -41.99
N PRO A 161 5.49 -55.41 -42.84
CA PRO A 161 4.60 -55.93 -43.88
C PRO A 161 3.46 -56.81 -43.34
N LEU A 162 2.24 -56.54 -43.79
CA LEU A 162 1.04 -57.32 -43.49
C LEU A 162 0.66 -58.16 -44.71
N GLY A 163 0.83 -59.47 -44.64
CA GLY A 163 0.47 -60.41 -45.70
C GLY A 163 -0.92 -61.03 -45.52
N ASP A 164 -1.45 -61.60 -46.60
CA ASP A 164 -2.65 -62.44 -46.64
C ASP A 164 -3.93 -61.84 -46.01
N LEU A 165 -4.09 -60.50 -46.06
CA LEU A 165 -5.30 -59.82 -45.56
C LEU A 165 -6.48 -60.08 -46.49
N VAL A 166 -7.47 -60.86 -46.03
CA VAL A 166 -8.69 -61.13 -46.79
C VAL A 166 -9.71 -60.00 -46.58
N LEU A 167 -9.96 -59.21 -47.62
CA LEU A 167 -10.87 -58.06 -47.61
C LEU A 167 -11.97 -58.24 -48.68
N GLU A 168 -13.18 -57.72 -48.41
CA GLU A 168 -14.26 -57.67 -49.40
C GLU A 168 -13.90 -56.72 -50.56
N ALA A 169 -14.57 -56.84 -51.71
CA ALA A 169 -14.31 -55.92 -52.81
C ALA A 169 -14.89 -54.52 -52.49
N GLY A 170 -14.08 -53.48 -52.63
CA GLY A 170 -14.48 -52.11 -52.31
C GLY A 170 -13.30 -51.15 -52.11
N ASN A 171 -13.62 -49.88 -51.85
CA ASN A 171 -12.64 -48.86 -51.49
C ASN A 171 -12.54 -48.74 -49.98
N TYR A 172 -11.31 -48.63 -49.48
CA TYR A 172 -10.96 -48.56 -48.06
C TYR A 172 -10.04 -47.37 -47.80
N ASP A 173 -10.22 -46.65 -46.70
CA ASP A 173 -9.30 -45.56 -46.32
C ASP A 173 -8.17 -46.12 -45.45
N MET A 174 -6.96 -46.17 -46.02
CA MET A 174 -5.77 -46.70 -45.35
C MET A 174 -4.89 -45.56 -44.83
N THR A 175 -4.30 -45.75 -43.64
CA THR A 175 -3.28 -44.83 -43.09
C THR A 175 -2.09 -45.60 -42.55
N ALA A 176 -0.89 -45.05 -42.73
CA ALA A 176 0.37 -45.65 -42.29
C ALA A 176 1.16 -44.65 -41.44
N THR A 177 1.59 -45.07 -40.25
CA THR A 177 2.33 -44.22 -39.30
C THR A 177 3.57 -44.91 -38.73
N ARG A 178 4.69 -44.20 -38.73
CA ARG A 178 5.93 -44.61 -38.06
C ARG A 178 6.52 -43.42 -37.31
N ASP A 179 7.10 -43.68 -36.14
CA ASP A 179 7.77 -42.65 -35.34
C ASP A 179 8.85 -41.91 -36.18
N ARG A 180 8.86 -40.57 -36.09
CA ARG A 180 9.69 -39.65 -36.88
C ARG A 180 9.48 -39.67 -38.40
N TYR A 181 8.34 -40.16 -38.89
CA TYR A 181 7.92 -40.08 -40.31
C TYR A 181 6.53 -39.46 -40.46
N GLN A 182 6.31 -38.79 -41.58
CA GLN A 182 5.04 -38.17 -41.92
C GLN A 182 3.96 -39.24 -42.10
N ARG A 183 2.78 -38.99 -41.49
CA ARG A 183 1.59 -39.84 -41.63
C ARG A 183 1.17 -39.89 -43.10
N TRP A 184 1.26 -41.08 -43.70
CA TRP A 184 0.65 -41.33 -45.00
C TRP A 184 -0.82 -41.68 -44.82
N GLN A 185 -1.67 -41.19 -45.72
CA GLN A 185 -3.11 -41.46 -45.74
C GLN A 185 -3.60 -41.43 -47.18
N GLY A 186 -4.37 -42.45 -47.58
CA GLY A 186 -4.93 -42.56 -48.92
C GLY A 186 -5.90 -43.74 -49.07
N THR A 187 -6.86 -43.60 -49.97
CA THR A 187 -7.84 -44.63 -50.29
C THR A 187 -7.20 -45.72 -51.17
N ILE A 188 -7.50 -46.99 -50.89
CA ILE A 188 -7.06 -48.16 -51.65
C ILE A 188 -8.27 -48.92 -52.23
N GLU A 189 -8.14 -49.47 -53.43
CA GLU A 189 -9.21 -50.22 -54.12
C GLU A 189 -8.95 -51.73 -54.10
N VAL A 190 -9.78 -52.49 -53.39
CA VAL A 190 -9.71 -53.95 -53.33
C VAL A 190 -10.58 -54.54 -54.45
N VAL A 191 -9.94 -55.09 -55.48
CA VAL A 191 -10.57 -55.68 -56.68
C VAL A 191 -11.41 -56.96 -56.38
N GLY A 192 -11.14 -57.62 -55.25
CA GLY A 192 -11.86 -58.82 -54.81
C GLY A 192 -11.61 -60.05 -55.69
N ARG A 193 -12.65 -60.88 -55.85
CA ARG A 193 -12.73 -62.02 -56.80
C ARG A 193 -11.64 -63.08 -56.62
N ASN A 194 -11.24 -63.35 -55.38
CA ASN A 194 -10.09 -64.19 -55.00
C ASN A 194 -8.75 -63.75 -55.61
N GLN A 195 -8.61 -62.51 -56.10
CA GLN A 195 -7.36 -62.00 -56.65
C GLN A 195 -6.42 -61.55 -55.51
N SER A 196 -5.12 -61.79 -55.69
CA SER A 196 -4.06 -61.27 -54.81
C SER A 196 -3.53 -59.94 -55.33
N GLN A 197 -3.33 -58.97 -54.45
CA GLN A 197 -2.76 -57.64 -54.75
C GLN A 197 -1.72 -57.22 -53.70
N THR A 198 -0.81 -56.33 -54.09
CA THR A 198 0.22 -55.76 -53.22
C THR A 198 0.12 -54.23 -53.24
N ILE A 199 0.27 -53.61 -52.07
CA ILE A 199 0.20 -52.16 -51.86
C ILE A 199 1.48 -51.74 -51.14
N ASP A 200 2.30 -50.93 -51.81
CA ASP A 200 3.60 -50.46 -51.29
C ASP A 200 3.51 -48.95 -50.93
N VAL A 201 3.82 -48.59 -49.68
CA VAL A 201 3.73 -47.20 -49.19
C VAL A 201 5.08 -46.68 -48.71
N ALA A 202 5.63 -45.67 -49.38
CA ALA A 202 6.81 -44.95 -48.92
C ALA A 202 6.43 -43.82 -47.94
N LEU A 203 7.10 -43.77 -46.79
CA LEU A 203 6.95 -42.70 -45.79
C LEU A 203 8.11 -41.70 -45.87
N VAL A 204 7.79 -40.41 -45.77
CA VAL A 204 8.79 -39.32 -45.78
C VAL A 204 9.24 -39.03 -44.34
N PRO A 205 10.55 -38.89 -44.03
CA PRO A 205 11.02 -38.49 -42.71
C PRO A 205 10.49 -37.11 -42.29
N ASP A 206 10.10 -36.96 -41.02
CA ASP A 206 9.48 -35.72 -40.50
C ASP A 206 10.41 -34.90 -39.60
N TRP A 207 11.68 -34.80 -39.98
CA TRP A 207 12.73 -34.14 -39.21
C TRP A 207 13.81 -33.52 -40.12
N ALA A 208 14.66 -32.67 -39.55
CA ALA A 208 15.88 -32.15 -40.17
C ALA A 208 17.07 -32.18 -39.19
N GLN A 209 18.30 -31.93 -39.66
CA GLN A 209 19.42 -31.61 -38.76
C GLN A 209 19.53 -30.09 -38.56
N VAL A 210 19.73 -29.68 -37.31
CA VAL A 210 20.05 -28.32 -36.92
C VAL A 210 21.52 -28.29 -36.50
N ARG A 211 22.36 -27.65 -37.34
CA ARG A 211 23.79 -27.48 -37.09
C ARG A 211 24.07 -26.15 -36.41
N PHE A 212 25.10 -26.16 -35.57
CA PHE A 212 25.63 -24.98 -34.92
C PHE A 212 27.02 -25.29 -34.35
N SER A 213 27.74 -24.24 -34.00
CA SER A 213 28.97 -24.28 -33.22
C SER A 213 28.81 -23.38 -32.00
N THR A 214 29.53 -23.67 -30.91
CA THR A 214 29.38 -22.94 -29.65
C THR A 214 30.69 -22.46 -29.07
N THR A 215 30.64 -21.25 -28.51
CA THR A 215 31.66 -20.69 -27.63
C THR A 215 30.99 -20.49 -26.26
N PRO A 216 31.21 -21.37 -25.25
CA PRO A 216 32.21 -22.45 -25.20
C PRO A 216 31.79 -23.73 -25.97
N GLN A 217 32.77 -24.52 -26.41
CA GLN A 217 32.55 -25.76 -27.17
C GLN A 217 31.88 -26.90 -26.37
N ILE A 218 31.79 -26.80 -25.05
CA ILE A 218 31.17 -27.82 -24.19
C ILE A 218 29.85 -27.25 -23.66
N VAL A 219 28.77 -27.63 -24.33
CA VAL A 219 27.37 -27.31 -24.00
C VAL A 219 26.55 -28.60 -23.85
N THR A 220 25.44 -28.50 -23.13
CA THR A 220 24.31 -29.44 -23.18
C THR A 220 23.15 -28.77 -23.88
N ALA A 221 22.38 -29.53 -24.67
CA ALA A 221 21.21 -29.03 -25.38
C ALA A 221 19.90 -29.64 -24.87
N SER A 222 18.81 -28.91 -25.05
CA SER A 222 17.44 -29.43 -24.94
C SER A 222 16.53 -28.76 -25.97
N ILE A 223 15.58 -29.51 -26.53
CA ILE A 223 14.51 -29.02 -27.40
C ILE A 223 13.22 -29.00 -26.57
N ASP A 224 12.55 -27.84 -26.47
CA ASP A 224 11.30 -27.63 -25.71
C ASP A 224 11.36 -28.03 -24.21
N GLY A 225 12.57 -28.20 -23.69
CA GLY A 225 12.86 -28.66 -22.32
C GLY A 225 13.34 -30.12 -22.21
N ASP A 226 13.11 -30.95 -23.23
CA ASP A 226 13.59 -32.33 -23.28
C ASP A 226 15.04 -32.43 -23.76
N ALA A 227 15.85 -33.26 -23.11
CA ALA A 227 17.29 -33.33 -23.34
C ALA A 227 17.64 -33.86 -24.75
N ALA A 228 18.47 -33.11 -25.48
CA ALA A 228 18.82 -33.39 -26.87
C ALA A 228 20.30 -33.82 -27.01
N GLU A 229 20.54 -34.90 -27.76
CA GLU A 229 21.90 -35.38 -28.06
C GLU A 229 22.52 -34.54 -29.19
N ILE A 230 23.72 -34.00 -28.93
CA ILE A 230 24.49 -33.22 -29.91
C ILE A 230 25.41 -34.17 -30.67
N THR A 231 25.18 -34.35 -31.96
CA THR A 231 25.99 -35.22 -32.84
C THR A 231 26.92 -34.39 -33.74
N PRO A 232 27.93 -35.00 -34.39
CA PRO A 232 28.78 -34.28 -35.35
C PRO A 232 28.02 -33.65 -36.53
N ASP A 233 26.85 -34.20 -36.87
CA ASP A 233 26.01 -33.74 -37.98
C ASP A 233 24.92 -32.73 -37.54
N GLY A 234 24.84 -32.41 -36.24
CA GLY A 234 23.85 -31.49 -35.65
C GLY A 234 23.03 -32.12 -34.51
N ILE A 235 21.96 -31.43 -34.12
CA ILE A 235 20.83 -32.00 -33.36
C ILE A 235 19.72 -32.32 -34.36
N SER A 236 19.09 -33.48 -34.24
CA SER A 236 17.96 -33.85 -35.10
C SER A 236 16.62 -33.46 -34.47
N VAL A 237 15.88 -32.57 -35.14
CA VAL A 237 14.64 -31.95 -34.63
C VAL A 237 13.47 -32.28 -35.57
N LEU A 238 12.27 -32.51 -35.01
CA LEU A 238 11.04 -32.74 -35.78
C LEU A 238 10.61 -31.48 -36.55
N SER A 239 9.68 -31.62 -37.51
CA SER A 239 9.11 -30.46 -38.20
C SER A 239 8.09 -29.71 -37.33
N GLY A 240 8.15 -28.37 -37.33
CA GLY A 240 7.35 -27.52 -36.46
C GLY A 240 8.10 -26.31 -35.87
N GLU A 241 7.45 -25.59 -34.97
CA GLU A 241 8.07 -24.55 -34.13
C GLU A 241 8.61 -25.19 -32.85
N HIS A 242 9.87 -24.92 -32.51
CA HIS A 242 10.60 -25.51 -31.38
C HIS A 242 11.53 -24.48 -30.72
N GLU A 243 11.92 -24.68 -29.46
CA GLU A 243 12.98 -23.88 -28.81
C GLU A 243 14.21 -24.74 -28.44
N LEU A 244 15.36 -24.40 -29.03
CA LEU A 244 16.66 -24.96 -28.64
C LEU A 244 17.25 -24.15 -27.48
N THR A 245 17.37 -24.78 -26.31
CA THR A 245 18.13 -24.23 -25.18
C THR A 245 19.53 -24.86 -25.14
N LEU A 246 20.57 -24.01 -25.12
CA LEU A 246 21.98 -24.38 -24.97
C LEU A 246 22.51 -23.89 -23.62
N SER A 247 23.06 -24.81 -22.81
CA SER A 247 23.56 -24.52 -21.46
C SER A 247 25.01 -24.95 -21.27
N ALA A 248 25.81 -24.15 -20.56
CA ALA A 248 27.20 -24.49 -20.19
C ALA A 248 27.54 -24.05 -18.75
N PRO A 249 28.37 -24.81 -17.99
CA PRO A 249 28.75 -24.43 -16.62
C PRO A 249 29.44 -23.07 -16.52
N GLY A 250 28.82 -22.15 -15.77
CA GLY A 250 29.28 -20.77 -15.57
C GLY A 250 28.91 -19.80 -16.70
N PHE A 251 27.92 -20.15 -17.53
CA PHE A 251 27.32 -19.27 -18.54
C PHE A 251 25.82 -19.14 -18.31
N VAL A 252 25.23 -18.06 -18.83
CA VAL A 252 23.78 -17.92 -18.98
C VAL A 252 23.33 -18.83 -20.14
N PRO A 253 22.26 -19.64 -19.99
CA PRO A 253 21.70 -20.41 -21.10
C PRO A 253 21.28 -19.52 -22.28
N ALA A 254 21.51 -19.98 -23.50
CA ALA A 254 21.01 -19.34 -24.72
C ALA A 254 19.77 -20.09 -25.21
N GLN A 255 18.68 -19.36 -25.45
CA GLN A 255 17.44 -19.88 -26.06
C GLN A 255 17.38 -19.41 -27.52
N VAL A 256 17.11 -20.34 -28.44
CA VAL A 256 17.05 -20.10 -29.88
C VAL A 256 15.74 -20.69 -30.42
N PRO A 257 14.80 -19.86 -30.92
CA PRO A 257 13.60 -20.36 -31.58
C PRO A 257 13.98 -20.96 -32.95
N LEU A 258 13.35 -22.09 -33.29
CA LEU A 258 13.53 -22.84 -34.52
C LEU A 258 12.19 -22.96 -35.26
N THR A 259 12.25 -23.07 -36.59
CA THR A 259 11.07 -23.30 -37.44
C THR A 259 11.41 -24.33 -38.50
N ILE A 260 11.32 -25.60 -38.11
CA ILE A 260 11.90 -26.72 -38.84
C ILE A 260 10.97 -27.20 -39.95
N VAL A 261 11.52 -27.31 -41.16
CA VAL A 261 10.87 -27.92 -42.32
C VAL A 261 11.44 -29.32 -42.53
N ALA A 262 10.58 -30.33 -42.60
CA ALA A 262 10.99 -31.73 -42.79
C ALA A 262 11.93 -31.91 -44.00
N GLY A 263 13.07 -32.56 -43.77
CA GLY A 263 14.09 -32.84 -44.79
C GLY A 263 14.96 -31.64 -45.21
N VAL A 264 14.85 -30.47 -44.55
CA VAL A 264 15.65 -29.28 -44.86
C VAL A 264 16.57 -28.95 -43.68
N ASP A 265 17.83 -29.39 -43.76
CA ASP A 265 18.88 -29.07 -42.77
C ASP A 265 19.06 -27.56 -42.59
N GLU A 266 19.19 -27.12 -41.33
CA GLU A 266 19.43 -25.73 -40.92
C GLU A 266 20.84 -25.58 -40.32
N ASP A 267 21.48 -24.41 -40.48
CA ASP A 267 22.76 -24.07 -39.84
C ASP A 267 22.67 -22.69 -39.19
N LEU A 268 22.78 -22.66 -37.86
CA LEU A 268 22.68 -21.47 -37.02
C LEU A 268 24.03 -20.73 -36.85
N GLY A 269 25.14 -21.28 -37.37
CA GLY A 269 26.46 -20.67 -37.30
C GLY A 269 27.13 -20.79 -35.92
N GLU A 270 27.72 -19.69 -35.41
CA GLU A 270 28.38 -19.66 -34.08
C GLU A 270 27.49 -18.99 -33.03
N ILE A 271 27.16 -19.74 -31.98
CA ILE A 271 26.39 -19.27 -30.83
C ILE A 271 27.35 -19.07 -29.65
N THR A 272 27.62 -17.80 -29.31
CA THR A 272 28.42 -17.44 -28.13
C THR A 272 27.52 -17.26 -26.91
N LEU A 273 27.72 -18.06 -25.86
CA LEU A 273 27.01 -17.93 -24.60
C LEU A 273 27.62 -16.81 -23.75
N THR A 274 26.78 -16.05 -23.04
CA THR A 274 27.24 -14.97 -22.14
C THR A 274 27.74 -15.56 -20.82
N PRO A 275 28.97 -15.24 -20.34
CA PRO A 275 29.45 -15.69 -19.03
C PRO A 275 28.51 -15.25 -17.90
N ALA A 276 28.26 -16.12 -16.93
CA ALA A 276 27.47 -15.77 -15.75
C ALA A 276 28.30 -14.87 -14.81
N ASP A 277 27.70 -13.77 -14.34
CA ASP A 277 28.32 -12.87 -13.37
C ASP A 277 28.79 -13.62 -12.12
N ALA A 278 29.92 -13.16 -11.57
CA ALA A 278 30.36 -13.59 -10.26
C ALA A 278 29.58 -12.81 -9.18
N THR A 279 29.43 -13.39 -7.99
CA THR A 279 28.74 -12.73 -6.87
C THR A 279 29.66 -12.58 -5.66
N LEU A 280 29.79 -11.35 -5.17
CA LEU A 280 30.60 -11.03 -3.99
C LEU A 280 29.70 -10.55 -2.84
N THR A 281 29.64 -11.34 -1.77
CA THR A 281 28.96 -10.95 -0.52
C THR A 281 29.95 -10.23 0.41
N LEU A 282 29.74 -8.93 0.60
CA LEU A 282 30.55 -8.06 1.47
C LEU A 282 29.86 -7.79 2.81
N ASN A 283 30.56 -8.13 3.88
CA ASN A 283 30.26 -7.70 5.23
C ASN A 283 31.34 -6.73 5.73
N SER A 284 31.02 -5.92 6.73
CA SER A 284 32.05 -5.13 7.43
C SER A 284 31.87 -5.13 8.94
N ARG A 285 32.95 -4.79 9.65
CA ARG A 285 32.93 -4.52 11.10
C ARG A 285 33.56 -3.14 11.35
N PRO A 286 32.78 -2.17 11.86
CA PRO A 286 31.31 -2.20 12.07
C PRO A 286 30.51 -2.35 10.76
N ALA A 287 29.27 -2.82 10.86
CA ALA A 287 28.33 -2.94 9.73
C ALA A 287 27.82 -1.57 9.25
N GLY A 288 27.14 -1.53 8.10
CA GLY A 288 26.68 -0.29 7.48
C GLY A 288 27.83 0.62 7.07
N ALA A 289 28.91 0.05 6.52
CA ALA A 289 29.94 0.80 5.82
C ALA A 289 29.52 0.99 4.35
N GLY A 290 29.86 2.14 3.76
CA GLY A 290 29.63 2.40 2.35
C GLY A 290 30.61 1.62 1.48
N VAL A 291 30.09 1.00 0.43
CA VAL A 291 30.84 0.18 -0.53
C VAL A 291 30.87 0.88 -1.89
N SER A 292 32.03 0.89 -2.53
CA SER A 292 32.21 1.26 -3.93
C SER A 292 32.89 0.15 -4.73
N VAL A 293 32.59 0.11 -6.03
CA VAL A 293 33.20 -0.78 -7.03
C VAL A 293 33.77 0.10 -8.14
N ASP A 294 35.07 -0.03 -8.42
CA ASP A 294 35.78 0.78 -9.42
C ASP A 294 35.53 2.30 -9.26
N GLY A 295 35.50 2.75 -7.99
CA GLY A 295 35.22 4.14 -7.59
C GLY A 295 33.74 4.54 -7.53
N THR A 296 32.81 3.74 -8.06
CA THR A 296 31.36 4.04 -8.07
C THR A 296 30.67 3.49 -6.83
N PHE A 297 29.88 4.29 -6.12
CA PHE A 297 29.14 3.84 -4.94
C PHE A 297 28.06 2.80 -5.29
N ALA A 298 28.06 1.66 -4.58
CA ALA A 298 27.22 0.51 -4.86
C ALA A 298 26.22 0.16 -3.73
N GLY A 299 26.44 0.62 -2.49
CA GLY A 299 25.51 0.38 -1.38
C GLY A 299 26.15 0.42 0.01
N LEU A 300 25.46 -0.15 1.00
CA LEU A 300 25.93 -0.30 2.38
C LEU A 300 26.03 -1.78 2.76
N THR A 301 27.00 -2.15 3.61
CA THR A 301 27.14 -3.53 4.11
C THR A 301 26.07 -3.92 5.14
N PRO A 302 25.57 -5.17 5.16
CA PRO A 302 25.89 -6.27 4.25
C PRO A 302 25.34 -6.07 2.83
N LEU A 303 26.15 -6.36 1.81
CA LEU A 303 25.82 -6.13 0.41
C LEU A 303 26.20 -7.34 -0.44
N VAL A 304 25.36 -7.71 -1.41
CA VAL A 304 25.70 -8.69 -2.47
C VAL A 304 25.90 -7.91 -3.76
N LEU A 305 27.07 -8.07 -4.39
CA LEU A 305 27.45 -7.40 -5.62
C LEU A 305 27.56 -8.44 -6.77
N PRO A 306 26.89 -8.24 -7.91
CA PRO A 306 27.32 -8.84 -9.16
C PRO A 306 28.64 -8.18 -9.62
N LEU A 307 29.59 -8.97 -10.08
CA LEU A 307 30.88 -8.52 -10.62
C LEU A 307 31.18 -9.26 -11.93
N SER A 308 31.71 -8.54 -12.92
CA SER A 308 32.03 -9.11 -14.22
C SER A 308 33.20 -10.10 -14.10
N PRO A 309 33.05 -11.36 -14.54
CA PRO A 309 34.01 -12.41 -14.24
C PRO A 309 35.30 -12.28 -15.06
N GLY A 310 36.41 -12.73 -14.48
CA GLY A 310 37.75 -12.67 -15.10
C GLY A 310 38.40 -11.28 -15.11
N ARG A 311 37.68 -10.24 -14.66
CA ARG A 311 38.20 -8.88 -14.45
C ARG A 311 38.52 -8.65 -12.98
N SER A 312 39.57 -7.87 -12.71
CA SER A 312 39.83 -7.30 -11.39
C SER A 312 38.96 -6.06 -11.18
N HIS A 313 38.27 -6.01 -10.05
CA HIS A 313 37.49 -4.87 -9.60
C HIS A 313 38.04 -4.34 -8.27
N THR A 314 38.21 -3.02 -8.15
CA THR A 314 38.69 -2.40 -6.92
C THR A 314 37.50 -2.12 -6.00
N ILE A 315 37.45 -2.84 -4.88
CA ILE A 315 36.38 -2.74 -3.88
C ILE A 315 36.82 -1.76 -2.78
N GLY A 316 36.20 -0.58 -2.75
CA GLY A 316 36.38 0.41 -1.69
C GLY A 316 35.34 0.22 -0.58
N VAL A 317 35.77 0.27 0.68
CA VAL A 317 34.88 0.26 1.86
C VAL A 317 35.25 1.38 2.82
N SER A 318 34.28 2.20 3.18
CA SER A 318 34.47 3.41 4.00
C SER A 318 33.35 3.59 5.03
N LYS A 319 33.67 4.23 6.16
CA LYS A 319 32.68 4.63 7.17
C LYS A 319 33.19 5.84 7.93
N ALA A 320 32.34 6.82 8.21
CA ALA A 320 32.72 8.01 8.98
C ALA A 320 33.30 7.62 10.36
N GLY A 321 34.47 8.17 10.72
CA GLY A 321 35.19 7.83 11.95
C GLY A 321 36.05 6.57 11.87
N TYR A 322 36.23 6.00 10.68
CA TYR A 322 37.06 4.83 10.41
C TYR A 322 37.92 5.06 9.17
N ARG A 323 39.13 4.50 9.16
CA ARG A 323 40.01 4.49 7.99
C ARG A 323 39.36 3.66 6.88
N SER A 324 39.37 4.17 5.65
CA SER A 324 38.91 3.41 4.47
C SER A 324 39.84 2.23 4.18
N SER A 325 39.29 1.20 3.54
CA SER A 325 40.02 0.04 3.04
C SER A 325 39.66 -0.16 1.57
N GLU A 326 40.67 -0.42 0.73
CA GLU A 326 40.51 -0.77 -0.67
C GLU A 326 41.14 -2.15 -0.91
N GLN A 327 40.45 -3.01 -1.67
CA GLN A 327 40.91 -4.36 -1.98
C GLN A 327 40.54 -4.72 -3.42
N ASP A 328 41.51 -5.15 -4.22
CA ASP A 328 41.25 -5.68 -5.55
C ASP A 328 40.71 -7.11 -5.46
N VAL A 329 39.63 -7.38 -6.21
CA VAL A 329 38.97 -8.68 -6.27
C VAL A 329 38.75 -9.08 -7.72
N THR A 330 39.32 -10.22 -8.11
CA THR A 330 39.02 -10.94 -9.35
C THR A 330 38.29 -12.22 -9.00
N LEU A 331 37.16 -12.49 -9.66
CA LEU A 331 36.36 -13.71 -9.46
C LEU A 331 36.17 -14.46 -10.80
N SER A 332 35.95 -15.76 -10.72
CA SER A 332 35.68 -16.64 -11.86
C SER A 332 34.21 -16.55 -12.31
N ARG A 333 33.90 -17.00 -13.54
CA ARG A 333 32.51 -17.00 -14.05
C ARG A 333 31.59 -17.86 -13.16
N GLY A 334 30.46 -17.29 -12.72
CA GLY A 334 29.55 -17.90 -11.75
C GLY A 334 30.14 -18.17 -10.36
N GLU A 335 31.29 -17.60 -9.99
CA GLU A 335 31.87 -17.80 -8.65
C GLU A 335 31.09 -17.01 -7.59
N ALA A 336 30.71 -17.68 -6.49
CA ALA A 336 30.10 -17.06 -5.33
C ALA A 336 31.13 -16.93 -4.18
N ALA A 337 31.56 -15.72 -3.89
CA ALA A 337 32.58 -15.40 -2.89
C ALA A 337 32.00 -14.58 -1.73
N ALA A 338 32.56 -14.76 -0.54
CA ALA A 338 32.25 -13.95 0.64
C ALA A 338 33.52 -13.33 1.24
N ARG A 339 33.41 -12.07 1.70
CA ARG A 339 34.50 -11.34 2.38
C ARG A 339 33.93 -10.52 3.55
N THR A 340 34.74 -10.32 4.60
CA THR A 340 34.43 -9.43 5.73
C THR A 340 35.58 -8.46 5.94
N ILE A 341 35.31 -7.16 5.82
CA ILE A 341 36.32 -6.11 5.97
C ILE A 341 36.18 -5.47 7.36
N ILE A 342 37.24 -5.53 8.15
CA ILE A 342 37.32 -4.85 9.45
C ILE A 342 37.95 -3.47 9.18
N LEU A 343 37.29 -2.40 9.63
CA LEU A 343 37.81 -1.04 9.49
C LEU A 343 38.43 -0.59 10.83
N ASP A 344 39.63 -0.02 10.79
CA ASP A 344 40.26 0.59 11.96
C ASP A 344 39.54 1.91 12.31
N PRO A 345 39.18 2.15 13.59
CA PRO A 345 38.64 3.44 14.01
C PRO A 345 39.72 4.53 13.91
N GLU A 346 39.34 5.69 13.37
CA GLU A 346 40.21 6.85 13.33
C GLU A 346 39.91 7.74 14.55
N LEU A 347 40.90 7.92 15.43
CA LEU A 347 40.69 8.51 16.76
C LEU A 347 41.38 9.87 16.89
N GLY A 348 40.67 10.84 17.48
CA GLY A 348 41.22 12.12 17.95
C GLY A 348 41.26 12.18 19.48
N GLU A 349 42.28 12.85 20.04
CA GLU A 349 42.41 13.03 21.49
C GLU A 349 41.58 14.23 21.98
N VAL A 350 40.71 14.00 22.97
CA VAL A 350 39.93 15.06 23.63
C VAL A 350 40.20 15.04 25.13
N ARG A 351 40.74 16.14 25.65
CA ARG A 351 41.00 16.37 27.07
C ARG A 351 39.87 17.18 27.70
N PHE A 352 39.16 16.56 28.63
CA PHE A 352 38.14 17.18 29.46
C PHE A 352 38.76 17.76 30.73
N ALA A 353 38.43 19.02 31.04
CA ALA A 353 38.78 19.71 32.26
C ALA A 353 37.49 20.23 32.90
N ILE A 354 36.92 19.40 33.79
CA ILE A 354 35.59 19.56 34.35
C ILE A 354 35.68 19.89 35.83
N GLU A 355 34.88 20.86 36.25
CA GLU A 355 34.69 21.32 37.62
C GLU A 355 33.17 21.40 37.92
N PRO A 356 32.67 20.83 39.03
CA PRO A 356 33.37 19.95 39.98
C PRO A 356 33.91 18.67 39.33
N ALA A 357 34.96 18.08 39.93
CA ALA A 357 35.70 16.97 39.32
C ALA A 357 34.94 15.63 39.35
N GLU A 358 33.96 15.54 40.24
CA GLU A 358 33.01 14.44 40.42
C GLU A 358 31.87 14.41 39.39
N ALA A 359 31.75 15.42 38.52
CA ALA A 359 30.77 15.43 37.45
C ALA A 359 31.05 14.33 36.40
N THR A 360 30.02 13.59 35.99
CA THR A 360 30.11 12.56 34.96
C THR A 360 30.13 13.18 33.57
N VAL A 361 31.08 12.79 32.72
CA VAL A 361 31.05 13.05 31.27
C VAL A 361 30.39 11.87 30.56
N LEU A 362 29.45 12.15 29.67
CA LEU A 362 28.82 11.17 28.78
C LEU A 362 29.14 11.50 27.32
N ILE A 363 29.54 10.50 26.56
CA ILE A 363 29.71 10.58 25.10
C ILE A 363 28.52 9.90 24.44
N ASN A 364 27.72 10.63 23.67
CA ASN A 364 26.50 10.14 23.00
C ASN A 364 25.52 9.43 23.96
N GLY A 365 25.47 9.86 25.23
CA GLY A 365 24.62 9.27 26.28
C GLY A 365 25.21 8.05 27.01
N GLN A 366 26.44 7.62 26.70
CA GLN A 366 27.16 6.58 27.45
C GLN A 366 28.22 7.20 28.37
N SER A 367 28.27 6.76 29.63
CA SER A 367 29.26 7.25 30.61
C SER A 367 30.69 6.96 30.15
N ALA A 368 31.57 7.95 30.31
CA ALA A 368 32.89 7.96 29.69
C ALA A 368 34.02 7.65 30.68
N GLY A 369 34.86 6.67 30.33
CA GLY A 369 36.09 6.35 31.06
C GLY A 369 35.88 6.00 32.54
N SER A 370 36.72 6.54 33.40
CA SER A 370 36.89 6.08 34.79
C SER A 370 35.85 6.61 35.80
N GLY A 371 34.86 7.39 35.36
CA GLY A 371 33.88 8.04 36.24
C GLY A 371 34.35 9.36 36.88
N SER A 372 35.52 9.89 36.50
CA SER A 372 36.00 11.22 36.88
C SER A 372 35.82 12.22 35.73
N GLY A 373 35.28 13.41 36.00
CA GLY A 373 34.95 14.38 34.95
C GLY A 373 36.16 14.89 34.17
N SER A 374 37.23 15.24 34.88
CA SER A 374 38.51 15.64 34.28
C SER A 374 39.32 14.41 33.83
N GLN A 375 39.36 14.15 32.52
CA GLN A 375 40.03 12.98 31.91
C GLN A 375 40.40 13.24 30.44
N THR A 376 41.26 12.41 29.85
CA THR A 376 41.56 12.43 28.40
C THR A 376 41.00 11.17 27.75
N LEU A 377 40.29 11.33 26.62
CA LEU A 377 39.65 10.25 25.88
C LEU A 377 40.07 10.27 24.40
N SER A 378 40.35 9.09 23.83
CA SER A 378 40.53 8.91 22.40
C SER A 378 39.18 8.60 21.77
N LEU A 379 38.58 9.57 21.09
CA LEU A 379 37.22 9.49 20.54
C LEU A 379 37.25 9.36 19.01
N PRO A 380 36.34 8.59 18.39
CA PRO A 380 36.26 8.48 16.93
C PRO A 380 36.07 9.84 16.24
N ALA A 381 36.67 10.01 15.06
CA ALA A 381 36.68 11.23 14.25
C ALA A 381 35.33 11.53 13.54
N VAL A 382 34.25 11.51 14.32
CA VAL A 382 32.88 11.94 13.97
C VAL A 382 32.35 12.87 15.04
N GLN A 383 31.25 13.57 14.75
CA GLN A 383 30.59 14.45 15.70
C GLN A 383 30.11 13.66 16.93
N GLN A 384 30.70 13.98 18.09
CA GLN A 384 30.34 13.43 19.39
C GLN A 384 29.46 14.44 20.13
N ARG A 385 28.31 14.01 20.66
CA ARG A 385 27.56 14.77 21.66
C ARG A 385 28.21 14.56 23.02
N ILE A 386 28.63 15.65 23.64
CA ILE A 386 29.18 15.68 24.99
C ILE A 386 28.09 16.17 25.93
N GLU A 387 27.82 15.41 26.97
CA GLU A 387 26.96 15.82 28.08
C GLU A 387 27.77 15.73 29.39
N VAL A 388 27.60 16.70 30.28
CA VAL A 388 28.30 16.76 31.58
C VAL A 388 27.26 16.97 32.67
N LYS A 389 27.17 16.03 33.61
CA LYS A 389 26.11 15.94 34.62
C LYS A 389 26.65 15.72 36.03
N LEU A 390 26.03 16.41 36.99
CA LEU A 390 26.22 16.22 38.43
C LEU A 390 24.90 16.56 39.13
N GLU A 391 24.54 15.83 40.18
CA GLU A 391 23.28 16.04 40.92
C GLU A 391 23.29 17.40 41.64
N GLY A 392 22.22 18.18 41.51
CA GLY A 392 22.13 19.56 42.02
C GLY A 392 22.81 20.65 41.15
N TYR A 393 23.37 20.26 40.00
CA TYR A 393 23.98 21.16 39.02
C TYR A 393 23.22 21.12 37.69
N ALA A 394 23.18 22.27 37.00
CA ALA A 394 22.63 22.33 35.66
C ALA A 394 23.54 21.56 34.69
N SER A 395 22.97 20.62 33.93
CA SER A 395 23.70 19.82 32.96
C SER A 395 24.22 20.67 31.81
N PHE A 396 25.50 20.52 31.47
CA PHE A 396 26.10 21.17 30.31
C PHE A 396 26.11 20.21 29.10
N GLU A 397 25.77 20.73 27.92
CA GLU A 397 25.86 19.99 26.67
C GLU A 397 26.67 20.75 25.61
N THR A 398 27.42 20.01 24.79
CA THR A 398 28.08 20.55 23.60
C THR A 398 28.32 19.46 22.55
N GLN A 399 28.88 19.82 21.41
CA GLN A 399 29.27 18.89 20.36
C GLN A 399 30.72 19.14 19.96
N ILE A 400 31.47 18.07 19.73
CA ILE A 400 32.86 18.13 19.27
C ILE A 400 33.09 17.15 18.13
N LEU A 401 33.88 17.56 17.13
CA LEU A 401 34.46 16.67 16.13
C LEU A 401 35.92 16.44 16.53
N PRO A 402 36.30 15.24 17.02
CA PRO A 402 37.69 14.89 17.34
C PRO A 402 38.55 14.87 16.08
N LYS A 403 39.76 15.42 16.15
CA LYS A 403 40.70 15.51 15.05
C LYS A 403 41.92 14.61 15.29
N PRO A 404 42.14 13.58 14.47
CA PRO A 404 43.33 12.74 14.54
C PRO A 404 44.61 13.59 14.49
N GLY A 405 45.55 13.31 15.39
CA GLY A 405 46.82 14.03 15.49
C GLY A 405 46.76 15.46 16.06
N LEU A 406 45.57 16.00 16.39
CA LEU A 406 45.41 17.34 16.97
C LEU A 406 44.60 17.30 18.27
N PRO A 407 45.25 17.21 19.45
CA PRO A 407 44.56 17.19 20.74
C PRO A 407 43.68 18.42 20.96
N GLN A 408 42.42 18.17 21.32
CA GLN A 408 41.43 19.20 21.63
C GLN A 408 41.14 19.24 23.12
N ARG A 409 40.72 20.41 23.64
CA ARG A 409 40.35 20.59 25.04
C ARG A 409 38.91 21.07 25.18
N VAL A 410 38.14 20.40 26.02
CA VAL A 410 36.82 20.82 26.49
C VAL A 410 36.98 21.23 27.96
N SER A 411 36.59 22.44 28.33
CA SER A 411 36.61 22.89 29.73
C SER A 411 35.22 23.35 30.14
N VAL A 412 34.75 22.89 31.30
CA VAL A 412 33.39 23.15 31.79
C VAL A 412 33.45 23.35 33.30
N THR A 413 32.91 24.47 33.78
CA THR A 413 32.56 24.65 35.19
C THR A 413 31.04 24.60 35.27
N LEU A 414 30.50 23.55 35.89
CA LEU A 414 29.05 23.43 36.10
C LEU A 414 28.60 24.45 37.14
N LEU A 415 27.48 25.12 36.87
CA LEU A 415 26.78 25.94 37.84
C LEU A 415 25.77 25.08 38.61
N THR A 416 25.62 25.33 39.91
CA THR A 416 24.49 24.78 40.68
C THR A 416 23.18 25.23 40.03
N GLU A 417 22.09 24.48 40.15
CA GLU A 417 20.83 24.86 39.48
C GLU A 417 20.36 26.28 39.81
N ALA A 418 20.57 26.74 41.05
CA ALA A 418 20.24 28.09 41.48
C ALA A 418 21.15 29.15 40.84
N ALA A 419 22.45 28.88 40.72
CA ALA A 419 23.39 29.78 40.04
C ALA A 419 23.14 29.80 38.52
N ALA A 420 22.79 28.67 37.92
CA ALA A 420 22.40 28.57 36.52
C ALA A 420 21.11 29.34 36.24
N ARG A 421 20.08 29.19 37.10
CA ARG A 421 18.84 29.99 37.02
C ARG A 421 19.13 31.48 37.14
N LYS A 422 19.92 31.92 38.13
CA LYS A 422 20.30 33.33 38.26
C LYS A 422 21.11 33.86 37.06
N ALA A 423 21.98 33.04 36.47
CA ALA A 423 22.72 33.39 35.25
C ALA A 423 21.85 33.42 33.97
N ALA A 424 20.68 32.80 33.99
CA ALA A 424 19.70 32.81 32.91
C ALA A 424 18.63 33.93 33.07
N MET A 425 18.53 34.57 34.24
CA MET A 425 17.66 35.73 34.44
C MET A 425 18.13 36.89 33.55
N THR A 426 17.18 37.50 32.83
CA THR A 426 17.43 38.66 31.97
C THR A 426 16.95 39.93 32.67
N SER A 427 17.48 41.10 32.31
CA SER A 427 17.06 42.37 32.92
C SER A 427 15.58 42.71 32.66
N THR A 428 15.00 42.14 31.61
CA THR A 428 13.60 42.34 31.21
C THR A 428 13.01 41.07 30.61
N LEU A 429 11.74 40.82 30.91
CA LEU A 429 10.90 39.78 30.33
C LEU A 429 9.80 40.43 29.47
N THR A 430 9.31 39.75 28.43
CA THR A 430 8.15 40.20 27.64
C THR A 430 7.04 39.16 27.68
N THR A 431 5.83 39.55 28.06
CA THR A 431 4.67 38.63 28.13
C THR A 431 4.11 38.30 26.75
N PRO A 432 3.26 37.26 26.62
CA PRO A 432 2.50 37.00 25.38
C PRO A 432 1.63 38.18 24.88
N LEU A 433 1.38 39.20 25.71
CA LEU A 433 0.66 40.42 25.33
C LEU A 433 1.58 41.59 24.93
N GLY A 434 2.90 41.38 24.87
CA GLY A 434 3.88 42.43 24.59
C GLY A 434 4.15 43.38 25.77
N GLN A 435 3.72 43.05 26.99
CA GLN A 435 4.07 43.83 28.18
C GLN A 435 5.53 43.56 28.55
N THR A 436 6.32 44.61 28.78
CA THR A 436 7.66 44.49 29.36
C THR A 436 7.56 44.44 30.89
N LEU A 437 8.20 43.45 31.50
CA LEU A 437 8.46 43.42 32.93
C LEU A 437 9.95 43.60 33.17
N VAL A 438 10.33 44.38 34.19
CA VAL A 438 11.72 44.58 34.61
C VAL A 438 12.06 43.63 35.76
N LEU A 439 13.27 43.07 35.74
CA LEU A 439 13.80 42.29 36.86
C LEU A 439 14.15 43.20 38.04
N VAL A 440 13.55 42.91 39.19
CA VAL A 440 13.97 43.39 40.50
C VAL A 440 14.65 42.23 41.23
N ASP A 441 15.95 42.39 41.49
CA ASP A 441 16.73 41.47 42.32
C ASP A 441 17.12 42.17 43.63
N PRO A 442 16.37 41.94 44.73
CA PRO A 442 16.63 42.57 46.01
C PRO A 442 18.02 42.25 46.60
N SER A 443 18.73 41.23 46.11
CA SER A 443 20.09 40.90 46.57
C SER A 443 21.18 41.83 46.01
N LEU A 444 20.82 42.75 45.10
CA LEU A 444 21.72 43.78 44.55
C LEU A 444 21.56 45.15 45.24
N GLU A 445 20.58 45.32 46.12
CA GLU A 445 20.22 46.60 46.74
C GLU A 445 20.85 46.75 48.13
N THR A 446 21.35 47.95 48.46
CA THR A 446 21.94 48.22 49.78
C THR A 446 20.90 48.46 50.87
N GLN A 447 19.71 48.97 50.51
CA GLN A 447 18.54 49.08 51.39
C GLN A 447 17.68 47.79 51.32
N ASN A 448 18.24 46.67 51.76
CA ASN A 448 17.51 45.42 51.95
C ASN A 448 18.09 44.66 53.16
N PRO A 449 17.33 44.45 54.27
CA PRO A 449 15.95 44.87 54.49
C PRO A 449 15.73 46.40 54.48
N PHE A 450 14.51 46.81 54.14
CA PHE A 450 14.09 48.21 54.04
C PHE A 450 12.99 48.56 55.05
N THR A 451 12.82 49.86 55.34
CA THR A 451 11.72 50.36 56.18
C THR A 451 10.49 50.69 55.32
N MET A 452 9.46 49.87 55.45
CA MET A 452 8.16 50.06 54.82
C MET A 452 7.25 50.91 55.72
N GLY A 453 6.47 51.82 55.12
CA GLY A 453 5.69 52.84 55.85
C GLY A 453 6.36 54.22 55.87
N ALA A 454 5.87 55.13 56.72
CA ALA A 454 6.33 56.52 56.79
C ALA A 454 6.55 56.98 58.23
N SER A 455 7.57 57.82 58.43
CA SER A 455 7.93 58.32 59.76
C SER A 455 6.85 59.18 60.39
N ARG A 456 6.69 59.12 61.72
CA ARG A 456 5.74 59.96 62.47
C ARG A 456 5.96 61.47 62.32
N ARG A 457 7.08 61.89 61.72
CA ARG A 457 7.43 63.28 61.37
C ARG A 457 7.26 63.62 59.89
N ASP A 458 6.93 62.65 59.04
CA ASP A 458 6.77 62.85 57.59
C ASP A 458 5.48 63.66 57.30
N PRO A 459 5.59 64.79 56.56
CA PRO A 459 4.42 65.59 56.22
C PRO A 459 3.38 64.79 55.43
N GLY A 460 2.10 64.97 55.76
CA GLY A 460 0.98 64.31 55.07
C GLY A 460 0.73 62.84 55.47
N ARG A 461 1.57 62.23 56.31
CA ARG A 461 1.41 60.85 56.78
C ARG A 461 0.02 60.58 57.39
N ARG A 462 -0.66 59.53 56.89
CA ARG A 462 -1.88 58.94 57.46
C ARG A 462 -1.57 57.90 58.54
N ALA A 463 -2.56 57.59 59.39
CA ALA A 463 -2.38 56.70 60.54
C ALA A 463 -1.90 55.28 60.17
N ASN A 464 -2.40 54.76 59.05
CA ASN A 464 -2.17 53.41 58.51
C ASN A 464 -0.78 53.16 57.89
N GLU A 465 0.07 54.20 57.78
CA GLU A 465 1.43 54.13 57.23
C GLU A 465 2.46 53.84 58.34
N VAL A 466 2.29 52.73 59.07
CA VAL A 466 3.15 52.37 60.22
C VAL A 466 4.51 51.86 59.73
N GLU A 467 5.60 52.43 60.24
CA GLU A 467 6.96 51.97 59.96
C GLU A 467 7.18 50.55 60.48
N HIS A 468 7.67 49.65 59.62
CA HIS A 468 8.05 48.28 59.95
C HIS A 468 9.15 47.78 59.00
N PRO A 469 10.04 46.87 59.46
CA PRO A 469 11.12 46.34 58.64
C PRO A 469 10.66 45.17 57.75
N VAL A 470 11.09 45.17 56.49
CA VAL A 470 10.79 44.11 55.52
C VAL A 470 12.06 43.72 54.75
N GLU A 471 12.30 42.42 54.58
CA GLU A 471 13.32 41.85 53.71
C GLU A 471 12.66 41.19 52.50
N LEU A 472 13.19 41.40 51.30
CA LEU A 472 12.84 40.61 50.12
C LEU A 472 14.06 39.78 49.72
N ARG A 473 13.88 38.49 49.45
CA ARG A 473 14.96 37.57 49.06
C ARG A 473 14.76 36.97 47.68
N ARG A 474 13.50 36.87 47.23
CA ARG A 474 13.16 36.31 45.92
C ARG A 474 13.24 37.40 44.85
N ALA A 475 13.94 37.14 43.76
CA ALA A 475 13.94 38.02 42.59
C ALA A 475 12.61 37.89 41.84
N PHE A 476 12.07 39.01 41.36
CA PHE A 476 10.79 39.07 40.68
C PHE A 476 10.81 40.01 39.49
N TYR A 477 10.03 39.69 38.47
CA TYR A 477 9.72 40.56 37.35
C TYR A 477 8.46 41.37 37.69
N ILE A 478 8.45 42.69 37.45
CA ILE A 478 7.29 43.57 37.62
C ILE A 478 7.08 44.45 36.38
N ALA A 479 5.84 44.67 35.95
CA ALA A 479 5.53 45.38 34.71
C ALA A 479 6.00 46.84 34.73
N SER A 480 6.64 47.28 33.65
CA SER A 480 7.14 48.65 33.49
C SER A 480 6.03 49.70 33.52
N THR A 481 4.80 49.30 33.20
CA THR A 481 3.59 50.13 33.11
C THR A 481 2.43 49.43 33.78
N GLU A 482 1.31 50.12 34.01
CA GLU A 482 0.05 49.45 34.32
C GLU A 482 -0.43 48.56 33.15
N THR A 483 -1.33 47.61 33.44
CA THR A 483 -2.02 46.82 32.40
C THR A 483 -2.96 47.74 31.61
N THR A 484 -2.90 47.72 30.28
CA THR A 484 -3.73 48.60 29.43
C THR A 484 -5.09 47.98 29.08
N ASN A 485 -6.04 48.83 28.65
CA ASN A 485 -7.35 48.36 28.16
C ASN A 485 -7.23 47.30 27.04
N ALA A 486 -6.34 47.51 26.05
CA ALA A 486 -6.16 46.54 24.97
C ALA A 486 -5.58 45.19 25.43
N GLN A 487 -4.80 45.19 26.50
CA GLN A 487 -4.25 43.98 27.12
C GLN A 487 -5.34 43.27 27.93
N PHE A 488 -6.10 44.00 28.75
CA PHE A 488 -7.18 43.44 29.56
C PHE A 488 -8.33 42.86 28.71
N ARG A 489 -8.67 43.50 27.56
CA ARG A 489 -9.67 42.96 26.62
C ARG A 489 -9.25 41.67 25.90
N GLN A 490 -8.00 41.20 26.02
CA GLN A 490 -7.66 39.84 25.57
C GLN A 490 -8.19 38.76 26.54
N PHE A 491 -8.43 39.12 27.80
CA PHE A 491 -9.05 38.29 28.84
C PHE A 491 -10.57 38.52 28.89
N GLU A 492 -10.99 39.78 29.05
CA GLU A 492 -12.41 40.16 29.16
C GLU A 492 -12.79 41.09 27.99
N ALA A 493 -13.11 40.50 26.84
CA ALA A 493 -13.32 41.22 25.56
C ALA A 493 -14.48 42.24 25.56
N THR A 494 -15.37 42.19 26.56
CA THR A 494 -16.47 43.14 26.77
C THR A 494 -16.15 44.24 27.80
N HIS A 495 -14.92 44.31 28.31
CA HIS A 495 -14.53 45.33 29.28
C HIS A 495 -14.49 46.74 28.65
N ASP A 496 -15.05 47.69 29.39
CA ASP A 496 -15.08 49.12 29.12
C ASP A 496 -14.73 49.86 30.42
N SER A 497 -13.58 50.55 30.45
CA SER A 497 -13.15 51.38 31.58
C SER A 497 -13.94 52.69 31.71
N GLY A 498 -14.80 53.00 30.73
CA GLY A 498 -15.78 54.08 30.75
C GLY A 498 -15.27 55.44 30.28
N LEU A 499 -16.00 56.48 30.68
CA LEU A 499 -15.70 57.88 30.40
C LEU A 499 -16.19 58.78 31.54
N ILE A 500 -15.60 59.97 31.65
CA ILE A 500 -16.01 61.02 32.58
C ILE A 500 -16.25 62.30 31.77
N GLU A 501 -17.46 62.85 31.88
CA GLU A 501 -18.01 63.92 31.02
C GLU A 501 -17.94 63.61 29.52
N SER A 502 -16.79 63.89 28.88
CA SER A 502 -16.49 63.56 27.48
C SER A 502 -15.10 62.93 27.27
N TYR A 503 -14.42 62.57 28.36
CA TYR A 503 -13.05 62.07 28.37
C TYR A 503 -13.07 60.57 28.68
N SER A 504 -12.71 59.76 27.68
CA SER A 504 -12.64 58.30 27.81
C SER A 504 -11.47 57.88 28.70
N LEU A 505 -11.70 56.84 29.51
CA LEU A 505 -10.69 56.06 30.26
C LEU A 505 -10.29 54.77 29.51
N ASP A 506 -11.01 54.46 28.42
CA ASP A 506 -11.07 53.16 27.76
C ASP A 506 -10.22 53.06 26.47
N ARG A 507 -9.32 54.00 26.21
CA ARG A 507 -8.43 53.89 25.03
C ARG A 507 -7.43 52.77 25.22
N ASP A 508 -7.08 52.10 24.13
CA ASP A 508 -6.24 50.88 24.10
C ASP A 508 -4.90 50.97 24.86
N HIS A 509 -4.30 52.16 24.92
CA HIS A 509 -3.05 52.43 25.64
C HIS A 509 -3.23 53.13 27.00
N GLN A 510 -4.44 53.56 27.37
CA GLN A 510 -4.72 53.95 28.75
C GLN A 510 -4.68 52.72 29.66
N PRO A 511 -4.36 52.89 30.97
CA PRO A 511 -4.47 51.82 31.94
C PRO A 511 -5.92 51.33 32.04
N VAL A 512 -6.11 50.04 32.31
CA VAL A 512 -7.43 49.50 32.63
C VAL A 512 -7.90 50.00 33.98
N ALA A 513 -9.14 50.47 34.07
CA ALA A 513 -9.79 50.97 35.27
C ALA A 513 -11.17 50.33 35.46
N GLY A 514 -11.83 50.60 36.59
CA GLY A 514 -13.16 50.08 36.92
C GLY A 514 -13.19 48.60 37.35
N ILE A 515 -12.09 47.88 37.20
CA ILE A 515 -11.96 46.44 37.49
C ILE A 515 -11.79 46.15 39.00
N SER A 516 -12.41 45.06 39.44
CA SER A 516 -12.24 44.53 40.80
C SER A 516 -10.88 43.84 40.99
N TRP A 517 -10.42 43.74 42.25
CA TRP A 517 -9.22 42.96 42.60
C TRP A 517 -9.32 41.50 42.12
N GLN A 518 -10.51 40.92 42.18
CA GLN A 518 -10.80 39.55 41.72
C GLN A 518 -10.54 39.41 40.21
N GLN A 519 -11.04 40.34 39.38
CA GLN A 519 -10.75 40.38 37.94
C GLN A 519 -9.25 40.55 37.66
N ALA A 520 -8.55 41.40 38.42
CA ALA A 520 -7.10 41.59 38.27
C ALA A 520 -6.31 40.30 38.56
N ALA A 521 -6.72 39.55 39.59
CA ALA A 521 -6.14 38.25 39.95
C ALA A 521 -6.48 37.14 38.94
N SER A 522 -7.72 37.06 38.46
CA SER A 522 -8.11 36.10 37.41
C SER A 522 -7.43 36.39 36.06
N PHE A 523 -7.21 37.66 35.70
CA PHE A 523 -6.38 38.05 34.54
C PHE A 523 -4.95 37.49 34.66
N CYS A 524 -4.35 37.54 35.85
CA CYS A 524 -3.02 37.00 36.10
C CYS A 524 -2.98 35.46 36.00
N ASN A 525 -4.01 34.77 36.48
CA ASN A 525 -4.17 33.32 36.27
C ASN A 525 -4.32 32.96 34.79
N TRP A 526 -5.13 33.71 34.03
CA TRP A 526 -5.34 33.53 32.60
C TRP A 526 -4.05 33.76 31.80
N LEU A 527 -3.30 34.83 32.11
CA LEU A 527 -2.00 35.11 31.46
C LEU A 527 -0.96 34.03 31.78
N SER A 528 -1.01 33.45 32.99
CA SER A 528 -0.19 32.29 33.36
C SER A 528 -0.52 31.07 32.51
N ALA A 529 -1.81 30.77 32.30
CA ALA A 529 -2.24 29.67 31.45
C ALA A 529 -1.84 29.86 29.98
N LEU A 530 -1.86 31.10 29.46
CA LEU A 530 -1.43 31.43 28.09
C LEU A 530 0.06 31.16 27.84
N GLU A 531 0.90 31.27 28.87
CA GLU A 531 2.34 30.95 28.81
C GLU A 531 2.67 29.52 29.32
N GLY A 532 1.67 28.73 29.71
CA GLY A 532 1.86 27.36 30.23
C GLY A 532 2.41 27.29 31.65
N LEU A 533 2.33 28.38 32.42
CA LEU A 533 2.84 28.50 33.79
C LEU A 533 1.84 27.96 34.82
N PRO A 534 2.30 27.50 36.00
CA PRO A 534 1.40 27.22 37.11
C PRO A 534 0.65 28.51 37.53
N PRO A 535 -0.66 28.46 37.82
CA PRO A 535 -1.39 29.63 38.32
C PRO A 535 -0.86 30.03 39.70
N PHE A 536 -0.84 31.33 40.01
CA PHE A 536 -0.53 31.80 41.36
C PHE A 536 -1.76 31.79 42.26
N TYR A 537 -2.93 32.18 41.75
CA TYR A 537 -4.16 32.21 42.55
C TYR A 537 -4.93 30.89 42.46
N ARG A 538 -5.51 30.47 43.59
CA ARG A 538 -6.45 29.35 43.64
C ARG A 538 -7.86 29.89 43.51
N GLU A 539 -8.54 29.46 42.46
CA GLU A 539 -9.79 30.05 41.98
C GLU A 539 -10.89 28.98 41.91
N ASN A 540 -12.11 29.36 42.28
CA ASN A 540 -13.28 28.50 42.25
C ASN A 540 -14.50 29.31 41.78
N GLN A 541 -15.13 28.90 40.68
CA GLN A 541 -16.30 29.57 40.10
C GLN A 541 -16.12 31.09 39.87
N GLY A 542 -14.92 31.53 39.47
CA GLY A 542 -14.59 32.94 39.23
C GLY A 542 -14.30 33.76 40.49
N ILE A 543 -14.08 33.10 41.64
CA ILE A 543 -13.71 33.73 42.91
C ILE A 543 -12.35 33.17 43.38
N ILE A 544 -11.42 34.05 43.72
CA ILE A 544 -10.14 33.70 44.32
C ILE A 544 -10.34 33.31 45.78
N ILE A 545 -10.03 32.05 46.08
CA ILE A 545 -10.16 31.43 47.41
C ILE A 545 -8.79 31.19 48.09
N GLY A 546 -7.70 31.63 47.47
CA GLY A 546 -6.34 31.55 48.01
C GLY A 546 -5.26 31.71 46.95
N PHE A 547 -4.03 31.33 47.27
CA PHE A 547 -2.87 31.43 46.37
C PHE A 547 -1.87 30.29 46.63
N ASN A 548 -0.86 30.14 45.77
CA ASN A 548 0.25 29.21 45.92
C ASN A 548 1.60 29.97 45.96
N PRO A 549 2.26 30.09 47.13
CA PRO A 549 3.47 30.90 47.28
C PRO A 549 4.68 30.38 46.48
N SER A 550 4.70 29.09 46.10
CA SER A 550 5.77 28.51 45.27
C SER A 550 5.54 28.66 43.77
N SER A 551 4.44 29.26 43.33
CA SER A 551 4.12 29.40 41.91
C SER A 551 4.93 30.52 41.24
N THR A 552 5.42 30.26 40.03
CA THR A 552 6.19 31.19 39.18
C THR A 552 5.34 31.89 38.11
N GLY A 553 4.03 31.65 38.13
CA GLY A 553 3.04 32.35 37.29
C GLY A 553 2.87 33.83 37.63
N TYR A 554 2.10 34.52 36.79
CA TYR A 554 1.73 35.91 36.97
C TYR A 554 0.77 36.10 38.14
N ARG A 555 0.88 37.27 38.77
CA ARG A 555 0.12 37.72 39.93
C ARG A 555 0.16 39.25 40.02
N LEU A 556 -0.54 39.80 41.00
CA LEU A 556 -0.27 41.16 41.47
C LEU A 556 1.06 41.19 42.27
N PRO A 557 1.82 42.29 42.22
CA PRO A 557 2.93 42.50 43.16
C PRO A 557 2.39 42.55 44.59
N THR A 558 3.19 42.16 45.59
CA THR A 558 2.82 42.41 46.99
C THR A 558 2.95 43.89 47.32
N GLU A 559 2.32 44.35 48.41
CA GLU A 559 2.46 45.73 48.84
C GLU A 559 3.93 46.08 49.19
N ALA A 560 4.69 45.09 49.66
CA ALA A 560 6.12 45.21 49.92
C ALA A 560 6.95 45.27 48.63
N GLU A 561 6.70 44.38 47.66
CA GLU A 561 7.37 44.40 46.35
C GLU A 561 7.10 45.68 45.59
N TRP A 562 5.84 46.15 45.61
CA TRP A 562 5.44 47.44 45.04
C TRP A 562 6.18 48.60 45.73
N ALA A 563 6.17 48.63 47.06
CA ALA A 563 6.83 49.69 47.83
C ALA A 563 8.37 49.69 47.65
N PHE A 564 8.99 48.52 47.54
CA PHE A 564 10.41 48.34 47.26
C PHE A 564 10.75 48.88 45.85
N SER A 565 10.03 48.39 44.84
CA SER A 565 10.20 48.76 43.43
C SER A 565 9.99 50.26 43.19
N ALA A 566 9.07 50.90 43.92
CA ALA A 566 8.80 52.32 43.85
C ALA A 566 9.84 53.18 44.59
N ARG A 567 10.28 52.76 45.80
CA ARG A 567 11.00 53.65 46.75
C ARG A 567 12.50 53.38 46.89
N VAL A 568 12.94 52.13 46.84
CA VAL A 568 14.34 51.78 47.11
C VAL A 568 15.19 52.18 45.92
N ASP A 569 16.08 53.14 46.14
CA ASP A 569 16.97 53.72 45.14
C ASP A 569 18.37 53.86 45.76
N GLY A 570 19.15 52.77 45.66
CA GLY A 570 20.43 52.62 46.34
C GLY A 570 20.29 52.75 47.85
N GLU A 571 21.03 53.70 48.45
CA GLU A 571 20.97 54.00 49.88
C GLU A 571 19.72 54.81 50.31
N SER A 572 18.86 55.21 49.37
CA SER A 572 17.74 56.14 49.61
C SER A 572 16.36 55.48 49.51
N LEU A 573 15.36 56.11 50.16
CA LEU A 573 13.96 55.71 50.15
C LEU A 573 13.08 56.89 49.70
N ARG A 574 12.77 56.97 48.41
CA ARG A 574 11.99 58.07 47.81
C ARG A 574 10.64 58.29 48.52
N ARG A 575 10.27 59.57 48.72
CA ARG A 575 8.95 59.98 49.22
C ARG A 575 7.88 60.00 48.12
N PHE A 576 8.19 60.53 46.94
CA PHE A 576 7.33 60.59 45.75
C PHE A 576 8.02 59.90 44.57
N ALA A 577 7.29 59.55 43.50
CA ALA A 577 7.89 58.92 42.31
C ALA A 577 9.04 59.75 41.72
N TRP A 578 8.86 61.07 41.67
CA TRP A 578 9.81 62.04 41.13
C TRP A 578 10.93 62.47 42.10
N GLY A 579 10.93 62.04 43.36
CA GLY A 579 11.91 62.47 44.38
C GLY A 579 11.26 62.82 45.71
N ASP A 580 11.80 63.82 46.43
CA ASP A 580 11.37 64.15 47.80
C ASP A 580 10.64 65.49 47.98
N ASP A 581 10.68 66.36 46.96
CA ASP A 581 10.06 67.69 46.94
C ASP A 581 8.58 67.65 46.52
N PHE A 582 7.79 68.59 47.05
CA PHE A 582 6.37 68.75 46.73
C PHE A 582 5.99 70.24 46.65
N PRO A 583 5.29 70.71 45.60
CA PRO A 583 4.89 69.96 44.39
C PRO A 583 6.09 69.62 43.48
N PRO A 584 5.93 68.69 42.52
CA PRO A 584 6.90 68.51 41.43
C PRO A 584 7.07 69.82 40.62
N THR A 585 8.31 70.11 40.22
CA THR A 585 8.71 71.33 39.49
C THR A 585 8.74 71.15 37.96
N GLN A 586 8.50 69.93 37.48
CA GLN A 586 8.46 69.53 36.07
C GLN A 586 7.29 68.56 35.87
N VAL A 587 6.80 68.42 34.64
CA VAL A 587 5.74 67.45 34.31
C VAL A 587 6.33 66.03 34.33
N VAL A 588 5.94 65.24 35.34
CA VAL A 588 6.57 63.95 35.69
C VAL A 588 5.58 62.88 36.18
N THR A 589 4.29 63.18 36.23
CA THR A 589 3.21 62.28 36.65
C THR A 589 1.86 62.83 36.17
N ASN A 590 0.84 61.97 36.07
CA ASN A 590 -0.56 62.35 35.86
C ASN A 590 -1.30 62.41 37.21
N VAL A 591 -1.77 63.58 37.61
CA VAL A 591 -2.41 63.83 38.93
C VAL A 591 -3.50 64.88 38.80
N ALA A 592 -4.38 65.02 39.79
CA ALA A 592 -5.41 66.05 39.72
C ALA A 592 -4.76 67.46 39.76
N ASP A 593 -4.98 68.25 38.71
CA ASP A 593 -4.16 69.39 38.28
C ASP A 593 -5.02 70.49 37.61
N ASN A 594 -4.40 71.52 37.04
CA ASN A 594 -5.14 72.55 36.31
C ASN A 594 -5.92 72.02 35.08
N THR A 595 -5.50 70.90 34.48
CA THR A 595 -6.13 70.32 33.28
C THR A 595 -7.42 69.56 33.63
N SER A 596 -7.34 68.70 34.64
CA SER A 596 -8.41 67.84 35.16
C SER A 596 -9.36 68.59 36.11
N ALA A 597 -9.17 69.88 36.34
CA ALA A 597 -9.98 70.76 37.21
C ALA A 597 -11.48 70.82 36.87
N LEU A 598 -11.88 70.37 35.68
CA LEU A 598 -13.29 70.30 35.26
C LEU A 598 -14.00 68.99 35.67
N VAL A 599 -13.25 67.95 36.04
CA VAL A 599 -13.78 66.65 36.51
C VAL A 599 -13.35 66.31 37.94
N THR A 600 -12.23 66.86 38.44
CA THR A 600 -11.71 66.59 39.79
C THR A 600 -12.11 67.66 40.80
N GLY A 601 -12.46 67.25 42.01
CA GLY A 601 -12.92 68.17 43.07
C GLY A 601 -11.81 68.95 43.80
N ARG A 602 -10.53 68.60 43.59
CA ARG A 602 -9.35 69.31 44.16
C ARG A 602 -8.12 69.07 43.31
N ILE A 603 -7.39 70.14 43.03
CA ILE A 603 -6.25 70.14 42.09
C ILE A 603 -4.94 70.59 42.73
N LEU A 604 -3.84 70.18 42.11
CA LEU A 604 -2.47 70.60 42.41
C LEU A 604 -2.18 71.94 41.73
N ASN A 605 -2.53 73.03 42.43
CA ASN A 605 -2.37 74.39 41.91
C ASN A 605 -0.94 74.67 41.39
N GLY A 606 -0.84 75.12 40.14
CA GLY A 606 0.44 75.42 39.49
C GLY A 606 1.07 74.25 38.75
N TYR A 607 0.44 73.08 38.74
CA TYR A 607 0.83 71.92 37.94
C TYR A 607 -0.09 71.75 36.72
N THR A 608 0.43 71.22 35.61
CA THR A 608 -0.32 71.03 34.36
C THR A 608 0.32 69.90 33.54
N ASP A 609 -0.23 68.69 33.60
CA ASP A 609 0.30 67.52 32.89
C ASP A 609 -0.32 67.29 31.49
N GLN A 610 -1.38 68.03 31.16
CA GLN A 610 -2.13 67.99 29.90
C GLN A 610 -3.12 66.83 29.75
N PHE A 611 -3.42 66.07 30.81
CA PHE A 611 -4.45 65.03 30.81
C PHE A 611 -5.62 65.41 31.74
N VAL A 612 -6.86 65.12 31.32
CA VAL A 612 -8.08 65.40 32.12
C VAL A 612 -8.46 64.19 32.99
N VAL A 613 -8.01 63.00 32.59
CA VAL A 613 -8.26 61.69 33.20
C VAL A 613 -6.99 60.83 33.03
N SER A 614 -7.07 59.49 33.07
CA SER A 614 -5.91 58.62 32.80
C SER A 614 -5.20 58.96 31.47
N ALA A 615 -3.87 58.86 31.49
CA ALA A 615 -2.99 59.06 30.34
C ALA A 615 -2.66 57.70 29.70
N PRO A 616 -2.16 57.67 28.45
CA PRO A 616 -1.50 56.48 27.94
C PRO A 616 -0.37 56.06 28.89
N VAL A 617 -0.27 54.78 29.21
CA VAL A 617 0.77 54.28 30.13
C VAL A 617 2.17 54.58 29.58
N GLY A 618 3.11 54.94 30.46
CA GLY A 618 4.46 55.33 30.08
C GLY A 618 4.60 56.75 29.50
N SER A 619 3.55 57.60 29.58
CA SER A 619 3.62 59.00 29.10
C SER A 619 4.61 59.88 29.88
N PHE A 620 4.98 59.48 31.10
CA PHE A 620 5.86 60.23 32.00
C PHE A 620 7.20 59.51 32.21
N PRO A 621 8.27 60.21 32.63
CA PRO A 621 9.56 59.58 32.88
C PRO A 621 9.47 58.44 33.92
N PRO A 622 10.14 57.30 33.70
CA PRO A 622 10.15 56.22 34.67
C PRO A 622 11.02 56.56 35.88
N ASN A 623 10.87 55.77 36.95
CA ASN A 623 11.87 55.73 38.01
C ASN A 623 13.20 55.11 37.52
N HIS A 624 14.20 55.05 38.41
CA HIS A 624 15.54 54.51 38.15
C HIS A 624 15.57 53.03 37.71
N ARG A 625 14.46 52.28 37.85
CA ARG A 625 14.30 50.90 37.40
C ARG A 625 13.60 50.78 36.04
N GLY A 626 13.17 51.87 35.41
CA GLY A 626 12.34 51.80 34.20
C GLY A 626 10.85 51.53 34.48
N LEU A 627 10.38 51.75 35.71
CA LEU A 627 8.96 51.65 36.06
C LEU A 627 8.30 53.03 35.96
N HIS A 628 7.33 53.14 35.07
CA HIS A 628 6.51 54.33 34.85
C HIS A 628 5.31 54.37 35.80
N ASP A 629 4.76 55.58 35.97
CA ASP A 629 3.43 55.84 36.54
C ASP A 629 3.23 55.43 38.02
N MET A 630 4.28 54.98 38.73
CA MET A 630 4.30 54.54 40.14
C MET A 630 3.83 55.60 41.19
N GLY A 631 3.33 56.76 40.78
CA GLY A 631 2.98 57.91 41.64
C GLY A 631 1.88 58.80 41.07
N GLY A 632 0.95 58.21 40.30
CA GLY A 632 -0.14 58.91 39.61
C GLY A 632 -0.80 57.99 38.59
N ASN A 633 -1.38 58.56 37.54
CA ASN A 633 -2.12 57.86 36.49
C ASN A 633 -3.29 57.04 37.04
N VAL A 634 -3.21 55.72 37.26
CA VAL A 634 -4.19 55.01 38.11
C VAL A 634 -3.57 54.45 39.38
N ALA A 635 -4.37 54.46 40.44
CA ALA A 635 -4.05 53.73 41.66
C ALA A 635 -4.03 52.24 41.35
N GLU A 636 -3.24 51.47 42.10
CA GLU A 636 -2.93 50.08 41.75
C GLU A 636 -3.39 49.11 42.83
N TRP A 637 -4.16 48.09 42.44
CA TRP A 637 -4.35 46.88 43.23
C TRP A 637 -3.01 46.14 43.43
N VAL A 638 -2.69 45.82 44.68
CA VAL A 638 -1.60 44.89 45.05
C VAL A 638 -2.18 43.60 45.65
N HIS A 639 -1.37 42.56 45.81
CA HIS A 639 -1.82 41.25 46.29
C HIS A 639 -2.47 41.32 47.69
N ASP A 640 -1.92 42.12 48.61
CA ASP A 640 -2.22 42.06 50.04
C ASP A 640 -3.66 42.49 50.41
N GLY A 641 -4.38 41.62 51.14
CA GLY A 641 -5.57 42.01 51.88
C GLY A 641 -5.25 43.10 52.92
N TYR A 642 -6.15 44.08 53.07
CA TYR A 642 -5.82 45.32 53.76
C TYR A 642 -5.73 45.17 55.28
N ARG A 643 -4.53 45.45 55.80
CA ARG A 643 -4.21 45.44 57.24
C ARG A 643 -3.38 46.67 57.61
N ILE A 644 -3.52 47.14 58.86
CA ILE A 644 -2.58 48.14 59.43
C ILE A 644 -1.46 47.36 60.16
N PRO A 645 -0.17 47.60 59.84
CA PRO A 645 0.95 46.97 60.54
C PRO A 645 1.02 47.35 62.03
N SER A 646 1.59 46.46 62.84
CA SER A 646 1.90 46.77 64.25
C SER A 646 3.10 47.74 64.32
N ALA A 647 3.07 48.68 65.27
CA ALA A 647 4.19 49.59 65.51
C ALA A 647 5.44 48.89 66.09
N ASN A 648 5.29 47.65 66.54
CA ASN A 648 6.36 46.76 67.00
C ASN A 648 6.38 45.46 66.16
N ALA A 649 6.18 45.56 64.84
CA ALA A 649 6.26 44.41 63.96
C ALA A 649 7.70 43.89 63.84
N GLU A 650 7.87 42.56 63.88
CA GLU A 650 9.14 41.89 63.59
C GLU A 650 9.45 41.92 62.09
N LEU A 651 10.68 41.55 61.72
CA LEU A 651 11.13 41.51 60.32
C LEU A 651 10.29 40.51 59.50
N ALA A 652 9.55 41.04 58.53
CA ALA A 652 8.83 40.22 57.55
C ALA A 652 9.76 39.88 56.37
N ILE A 653 9.87 38.61 56.02
CA ILE A 653 10.67 38.12 54.88
C ILE A 653 9.70 37.67 53.78
N ASP A 654 9.86 38.20 52.56
CA ASP A 654 9.01 37.95 51.38
C ASP A 654 7.48 37.97 51.69
N PRO A 655 6.94 39.02 52.35
CA PRO A 655 5.54 39.02 52.78
C PRO A 655 4.54 39.06 51.60
N LEU A 656 3.62 38.09 51.59
CA LEU A 656 2.51 37.93 50.64
C LEU A 656 1.15 38.46 51.18
N GLY A 657 1.17 39.12 52.33
CA GLY A 657 -0.03 39.61 53.02
C GLY A 657 -0.90 38.53 53.66
N GLU A 658 -1.96 38.96 54.35
CA GLU A 658 -3.05 38.06 54.78
C GLU A 658 -4.26 38.27 53.88
N GLN A 659 -4.72 37.20 53.24
CA GLN A 659 -5.94 37.21 52.43
C GLN A 659 -7.15 37.01 53.34
N ARG A 660 -7.61 38.09 53.99
CA ARG A 660 -8.71 38.07 54.98
C ARG A 660 -9.63 39.28 54.84
N GLY A 661 -10.92 38.99 54.67
CA GLY A 661 -11.94 40.01 54.42
C GLY A 661 -11.88 40.54 52.99
N ASP A 662 -12.88 41.32 52.62
CA ASP A 662 -13.18 41.65 51.22
C ASP A 662 -12.48 42.94 50.73
N ASN A 663 -11.62 43.53 51.58
CA ASN A 663 -10.89 44.77 51.28
C ASN A 663 -9.42 44.47 50.99
N TYR A 664 -8.98 44.87 49.80
CA TYR A 664 -7.61 44.72 49.33
C TYR A 664 -6.87 46.06 49.35
N THR A 665 -5.55 46.00 49.41
CA THR A 665 -4.70 47.19 49.51
C THR A 665 -4.52 47.86 48.15
N ILE A 666 -4.49 49.19 48.14
CA ILE A 666 -4.34 50.04 46.96
C ILE A 666 -3.13 50.97 47.16
N ARG A 667 -2.32 51.15 46.10
CA ARG A 667 -1.09 51.98 46.07
C ARG A 667 -1.09 52.93 44.86
N GLY A 668 0.04 53.56 44.54
CA GLY A 668 0.21 54.50 43.41
C GLY A 668 -0.26 55.93 43.67
N GLY A 669 -1.54 56.13 44.02
CA GLY A 669 -2.21 57.40 43.77
C GLY A 669 -2.70 57.47 42.31
N SER A 670 -3.35 58.55 41.88
CA SER A 670 -4.06 58.56 40.59
C SER A 670 -4.27 59.97 40.01
N TRP A 671 -4.73 60.01 38.75
CA TRP A 671 -5.19 61.21 38.03
C TRP A 671 -6.28 61.99 38.80
N ALA A 672 -6.99 61.35 39.73
CA ALA A 672 -8.04 61.96 40.56
C ALA A 672 -7.53 62.56 41.89
N LEU A 673 -6.24 62.42 42.22
CA LEU A 673 -5.66 62.80 43.51
C LEU A 673 -4.60 63.89 43.40
N SER A 674 -4.53 64.79 44.39
CA SER A 674 -3.70 66.01 44.34
C SER A 674 -2.96 66.36 45.64
N ARG A 675 -3.25 65.70 46.76
CA ARG A 675 -2.72 66.13 48.06
C ARG A 675 -1.37 65.49 48.36
N LEU A 676 -0.52 66.22 49.09
CA LEU A 676 0.75 65.73 49.63
C LEU A 676 0.59 64.41 50.39
N SER A 677 -0.51 64.22 51.13
CA SER A 677 -0.81 62.95 51.82
C SER A 677 -1.06 61.77 50.91
N GLU A 678 -1.59 62.01 49.70
CA GLU A 678 -2.11 61.01 48.75
C GLU A 678 -1.09 60.65 47.67
N LEU A 679 -0.20 61.57 47.27
CA LEU A 679 0.77 61.33 46.19
C LEU A 679 2.12 60.74 46.65
N ARG A 680 2.31 60.52 47.96
CA ARG A 680 3.52 59.86 48.48
C ARG A 680 3.48 58.36 48.18
N LEU A 681 4.64 57.78 47.86
CA LEU A 681 4.81 56.33 47.64
C LEU A 681 4.51 55.47 48.89
N THR A 682 4.38 56.08 50.06
CA THR A 682 3.93 55.43 51.30
C THR A 682 2.41 55.47 51.50
N PHE A 683 1.65 56.19 50.67
CA PHE A 683 0.20 56.31 50.80
C PHE A 683 -0.49 54.95 50.58
N ARG A 684 -1.30 54.54 51.56
CA ARG A 684 -2.08 53.30 51.54
C ARG A 684 -3.56 53.62 51.55
N ASP A 685 -4.27 53.10 50.56
CA ASP A 685 -5.73 53.11 50.45
C ASP A 685 -6.26 51.66 50.39
N TYR A 686 -7.58 51.46 50.37
CA TYR A 686 -8.16 50.11 50.32
C TYR A 686 -9.57 50.08 49.71
N GLY A 687 -10.00 48.90 49.23
CA GLY A 687 -11.36 48.70 48.76
C GLY A 687 -11.68 47.27 48.31
N GLU A 688 -12.94 47.04 47.97
CA GLU A 688 -13.51 45.77 47.45
C GLU A 688 -13.72 45.82 45.92
N ARG A 689 -14.09 46.99 45.40
CA ARG A 689 -14.58 47.20 44.03
C ARG A 689 -13.67 48.14 43.26
N GLY A 690 -13.67 48.00 41.94
CA GLY A 690 -12.96 48.90 41.05
C GLY A 690 -13.48 50.33 41.08
N ARG A 691 -12.64 51.25 40.63
CA ARG A 691 -12.93 52.69 40.50
C ARG A 691 -12.41 53.18 39.16
N ASP A 692 -12.95 54.29 38.69
CA ASP A 692 -12.51 55.06 37.52
C ASP A 692 -11.03 55.53 37.59
N ASP A 693 -10.47 55.60 38.79
CA ASP A 693 -9.07 55.93 39.05
C ASP A 693 -8.20 54.73 39.48
N LEU A 694 -8.70 53.48 39.37
CA LEU A 694 -8.10 52.28 39.98
C LEU A 694 -7.95 51.13 38.98
N GLY A 695 -6.70 50.77 38.70
CA GLY A 695 -6.26 49.65 37.87
C GLY A 695 -5.26 48.74 38.57
N PHE A 696 -4.31 48.18 37.82
CA PHE A 696 -3.26 47.30 38.35
C PHE A 696 -2.06 47.16 37.40
N ARG A 697 -0.94 46.67 37.92
CA ARG A 697 0.17 46.11 37.14
C ARG A 697 0.49 44.67 37.58
N ILE A 698 1.09 43.89 36.70
CA ILE A 698 1.42 42.48 36.95
C ILE A 698 2.86 42.29 37.44
N ALA A 699 3.09 41.19 38.16
CA ALA A 699 4.39 40.70 38.58
C ALA A 699 4.44 39.16 38.54
N ARG A 700 5.65 38.58 38.60
CA ARG A 700 5.89 37.13 38.81
C ARG A 700 7.28 36.91 39.40
N TYR A 701 7.52 35.77 40.04
CA TYR A 701 8.88 35.40 40.44
C TYR A 701 9.75 35.06 39.22
N ALA A 702 11.06 35.28 39.34
CA ALA A 702 12.03 35.08 38.27
C ALA A 702 12.66 33.66 38.22
N GLU A 703 12.23 32.78 39.12
CA GLU A 703 12.82 31.46 39.47
C GLU A 703 12.45 30.29 38.53
#